data_AF-A0AAD9Q9V1-F1
#
_entry.id   AF-A0AAD9Q9V1-F1
#
_cell.length_a   1.000
_cell.length_b   1.000
_cell.length_c   1.000
_cell.angle_alpha   90.00
_cell.angle_beta   90.00
_cell.angle_gamma   90.00
#
_symmetry.space_group_name_H-M   'P 1'
#
loop_
_entity.id
_entity.type
_entity.pdbx_description
1 polymer ?
#
loop_
_entity_poly.entity_id
_entity_poly.type
_entity_poly.pdbx_seq_one_letter_code
_entity_poly.pdbx_strand_id
1 'polypeptide(L)'
;MQDCAKLCDNLTRKKPVEDWFSETPLKRCLKTLDLTSIGVGTVVGSGLYVVTGELARDVAGPAVVLSFFLAGIAALLSGICYAEFGCRIPKAGSAYVYSYVTIGEFWAFIVGWNMILEYVIAAASLARACSEYVNSLAQGYVYKFFMEDIATWHVPALGTFPDFLAACLAVAFAVIVSLGVTKSSLVNKMLTFINLSVITFIIGAGLYFVEGKNWTMSFAPYGVSGILTASGSCFYAFVGFDVIGCASEEAVNPKSSVPLSIILTLLISFLAYFGVATVLTLILPYHQLRKFAPLAEAFAQRGFNSAKYLVATGGLCATMSTLLNNLFAAPRLVYSMASDGLLFNWFAHVHEKTRVPLRATITCGVLITVVALLFDIKQLVEMLSIGTIFAFTMVAISVLTSRYTPGVQSVTLQSESNRKKTKRWLETICCRKPPAEGKDEVSPKISYQQVATNEERSLDTSNKPDEKTSFRARIGTFMLTLSITGLIICLTRAGAQLVRGDAWAVLLCCIFGMMIITSLVYIMRQPKNSATFPFMVPGVPIIPAITIFLNVLLIVMLNHWTYIRFGVWMAVGLLVYFFYGYSHSIQSFRPSEEPAESAFILSEAPDFGKEIRSSKMTMLRFLRLLTRRKEIDNDLSNSQLRRCLNVFDLTSIGVGATVGAGLYVVTGQIARDVSGPAIVLSFFIAAVAAFLSGICYAEFGCRITKAGSAYVYIYSSLGEIWAFIIGWNMILEYVIGTASLGRASSEYIDSIAGGVIRKFFTDNIGQISASGLGSYPDFLAFFLVLAVSSIVASGAKHSALFNKFVTTVNMLVIVFVLVVGLFHVDSSNWAGVDQFLPYGVSGVLAGAASCFYCFVGFDVIATASEETINPKRAIPLSIMLCLVISFLAYFGVASILTLMVSYDKLDKFAPLPEAFKSAGVPSAKYVIAIGGLCALAGSLMSGIFAVPRIMYSMASDGLLFKFFSRIYARTNVPVISIAFAGLLSAILALLLDLKQLVEMLSIGTLLAYTLVALSVLVLRFQPGVQDTDYDEETSSSVRSYKMICCQKMLPEAKGPEYKPLGNVTADKDQDKKNMEGPTETTSHNANAAVSLIVVSLAGFCALLIAGWGALGNKEAWAIFTACLLGIFMTFGVVVMQLQPTNNASFPFKVPCVPALPIASVVINLFLLLKLSPWTWVRFGVWMTLGFVIYFGYGIRNSVEGAPKQDANENDFILQGTPDVEQDLYKVQPTQASEDKQPLASSFNEQQ
;
A
#
# COMPACT_ATOMS: atom_id res chain seq x y z
N MET A 1 -25.75 1.96 -29.00
CA MET A 1 -26.26 1.17 -27.86
C MET A 1 -25.63 -0.21 -27.81
N GLN A 2 -25.32 -0.87 -28.93
CA GLN A 2 -24.35 -1.97 -28.89
C GLN A 2 -23.04 -1.48 -28.30
N ASP A 3 -22.35 -0.45 -28.81
CA ASP A 3 -21.16 0.11 -28.12
C ASP A 3 -21.40 0.27 -26.62
N CYS A 4 -22.62 0.64 -26.22
CA CYS A 4 -23.03 0.63 -24.84
C CYS A 4 -23.09 -0.76 -24.16
N ALA A 5 -24.06 -1.62 -24.46
CA ALA A 5 -24.01 -3.06 -24.14
C ALA A 5 -23.03 -3.76 -25.10
N LYS A 6 -21.82 -3.21 -25.03
CA LYS A 6 -20.55 -3.46 -25.67
C LYS A 6 -19.46 -2.60 -25.04
N LEU A 7 -19.60 -1.79 -23.88
CA LEU A 7 -18.91 -1.58 -22.47
C LEU A 7 -19.93 -1.78 -21.32
N CYS A 8 -20.04 -2.94 -20.66
CA CYS A 8 -19.97 -3.20 -19.22
C CYS A 8 -19.84 -4.68 -18.61
N ASP A 9 -19.24 -5.87 -18.96
CA ASP A 9 -18.61 -6.71 -20.05
C ASP A 9 -17.04 -6.83 -20.14
N ASN A 10 -16.35 -6.19 -21.11
CA ASN A 10 -15.11 -5.46 -20.80
C ASN A 10 -15.32 -4.18 -19.95
N LEU A 11 -16.54 -3.96 -19.39
CA LEU A 11 -16.67 -3.68 -17.95
C LEU A 11 -17.38 -4.73 -17.03
N THR A 12 -17.27 -6.07 -17.11
CA THR A 12 -17.43 -7.02 -15.97
C THR A 12 -16.49 -8.27 -15.83
N ARG A 13 -15.60 -8.70 -16.77
CA ARG A 13 -14.49 -9.75 -16.69
C ARG A 13 -14.58 -10.96 -15.79
N LYS A 14 -14.19 -12.15 -16.25
CA LYS A 14 -13.87 -13.28 -15.38
C LYS A 14 -12.58 -13.95 -15.89
N LYS A 15 -11.78 -14.40 -14.95
CA LYS A 15 -10.51 -15.13 -15.01
C LYS A 15 -10.70 -16.27 -14.00
N PRO A 16 -10.20 -17.48 -14.25
CA PRO A 16 -10.97 -18.66 -13.85
C PRO A 16 -10.72 -19.21 -12.43
N VAL A 17 -11.09 -20.45 -12.15
CA VAL A 17 -10.85 -21.11 -10.86
C VAL A 17 -9.44 -21.73 -10.78
N GLU A 18 -8.83 -21.93 -11.94
CA GLU A 18 -7.50 -22.50 -12.15
C GLU A 18 -6.38 -21.63 -11.52
N ASP A 19 -6.50 -20.31 -11.65
CA ASP A 19 -5.50 -19.33 -11.17
C ASP A 19 -5.36 -19.26 -9.65
N TRP A 20 -6.20 -20.00 -8.96
CA TRP A 20 -6.21 -20.08 -7.52
C TRP A 20 -4.96 -20.83 -7.03
N PHE A 21 -4.36 -21.64 -7.91
CA PHE A 21 -3.41 -22.68 -7.52
C PHE A 21 -2.16 -22.79 -8.44
N SER A 22 -2.12 -22.15 -9.62
CA SER A 22 -1.00 -22.26 -10.59
C SER A 22 0.39 -21.78 -10.09
N GLU A 23 1.45 -22.04 -10.88
CA GLU A 23 2.91 -22.25 -10.42
C GLU A 23 3.20 -20.84 -9.75
N THR A 24 3.67 -20.93 -8.52
CA THR A 24 4.27 -19.89 -7.72
C THR A 24 5.80 -19.94 -7.94
N PRO A 25 6.44 -18.99 -8.66
CA PRO A 25 7.85 -19.11 -9.12
C PRO A 25 8.91 -18.83 -8.02
N LEU A 26 8.68 -19.36 -6.82
CA LEU A 26 8.60 -18.55 -5.61
C LEU A 26 8.93 -19.38 -4.37
N LYS A 27 9.98 -18.99 -3.65
CA LYS A 27 10.55 -19.84 -2.62
C LYS A 27 9.75 -19.78 -1.33
N ARG A 28 8.83 -20.74 -1.19
CA ARG A 28 8.19 -21.12 0.06
C ARG A 28 9.22 -21.34 1.16
N CYS A 29 9.18 -20.50 2.20
CA CYS A 29 10.18 -20.50 3.29
C CYS A 29 9.70 -19.87 4.61
N LEU A 30 8.48 -19.36 4.70
CA LEU A 30 7.95 -18.67 5.88
C LEU A 30 6.97 -19.57 6.66
N LYS A 31 7.08 -19.54 7.99
CA LYS A 31 6.25 -20.33 8.92
C LYS A 31 5.31 -19.42 9.73
N THR A 32 4.32 -19.99 10.41
CA THR A 32 3.32 -19.27 11.23
C THR A 32 3.92 -18.27 12.22
N LEU A 33 5.08 -18.57 12.84
CA LEU A 33 5.75 -17.62 13.74
C LEU A 33 6.44 -16.47 13.00
N ASP A 34 6.93 -16.70 11.78
CA ASP A 34 7.43 -15.62 10.92
C ASP A 34 6.26 -14.71 10.50
N LEU A 35 5.10 -15.31 10.19
CA LEU A 35 3.83 -14.62 9.88
C LEU A 35 3.24 -13.84 11.06
N THR A 36 3.27 -14.40 12.26
CA THR A 36 2.76 -13.71 13.45
C THR A 36 3.74 -12.62 13.89
N SER A 37 5.05 -12.87 13.83
CA SER A 37 6.06 -11.82 14.03
C SER A 37 5.90 -10.69 13.01
N ILE A 38 5.41 -11.02 11.81
CA ILE A 38 5.03 -10.11 10.74
C ILE A 38 3.90 -9.18 11.19
N GLY A 39 2.71 -9.70 11.49
CA GLY A 39 1.56 -8.86 11.83
C GLY A 39 1.62 -8.28 13.24
N VAL A 40 2.30 -8.91 14.20
CA VAL A 40 2.48 -8.27 15.52
C VAL A 40 3.53 -7.17 15.44
N GLY A 41 4.62 -7.39 14.69
CA GLY A 41 5.55 -6.32 14.34
C GLY A 41 4.92 -5.25 13.47
N THR A 42 3.66 -5.44 13.06
CA THR A 42 2.83 -4.48 12.36
C THR A 42 1.92 -3.69 13.26
N VAL A 43 0.91 -4.36 13.77
CA VAL A 43 -0.21 -3.66 14.36
C VAL A 43 0.28 -2.96 15.63
N VAL A 44 1.28 -3.57 16.28
CA VAL A 44 2.00 -3.04 17.42
C VAL A 44 3.19 -2.16 17.01
N GLY A 45 2.97 -1.21 16.08
CA GLY A 45 3.89 -0.10 15.86
C GLY A 45 3.80 0.97 16.95
N SER A 46 4.25 2.20 16.66
CA SER A 46 4.18 3.32 17.61
C SER A 46 2.77 3.81 17.91
N GLY A 47 1.71 3.14 17.47
CA GLY A 47 0.33 3.55 17.73
C GLY A 47 0.03 3.39 19.18
N LEU A 48 0.45 2.23 19.66
CA LEU A 48 0.52 1.91 21.06
C LEU A 48 1.36 2.94 21.79
N TYR A 49 2.53 3.29 21.24
CA TYR A 49 3.46 4.19 21.90
C TYR A 49 2.99 5.65 21.92
N VAL A 50 2.21 6.15 20.96
CA VAL A 50 2.09 7.60 20.70
C VAL A 50 0.66 8.07 20.45
N VAL A 51 -0.05 7.51 19.46
CA VAL A 51 -1.49 7.81 19.26
C VAL A 51 -2.32 7.54 20.51
N THR A 52 -2.00 6.47 21.24
CA THR A 52 -2.72 6.08 22.46
C THR A 52 -2.94 7.23 23.44
N GLY A 53 -1.88 7.95 23.80
CA GLY A 53 -1.98 8.98 24.83
C GLY A 53 -2.30 10.36 24.30
N GLU A 54 -2.15 10.60 22.99
CA GLU A 54 -2.74 11.78 22.36
C GLU A 54 -4.27 11.67 22.33
N LEU A 55 -4.82 10.55 21.85
CA LEU A 55 -6.27 10.33 21.89
C LEU A 55 -6.83 10.28 23.32
N ALA A 56 -6.02 9.79 24.27
CA ALA A 56 -6.31 9.90 25.70
C ALA A 56 -6.41 11.35 26.15
N ARG A 57 -5.48 12.21 25.72
CA ARG A 57 -5.46 13.62 26.13
C ARG A 57 -6.61 14.42 25.51
N ASP A 58 -6.78 14.33 24.19
CA ASP A 58 -7.48 15.39 23.44
C ASP A 58 -8.84 14.99 22.86
N VAL A 59 -9.14 13.69 22.80
CA VAL A 59 -10.31 13.18 22.07
C VAL A 59 -11.27 12.38 22.95
N ALA A 60 -10.76 11.53 23.87
CA ALA A 60 -11.63 10.65 24.67
C ALA A 60 -11.40 10.68 26.20
N GLY A 61 -10.30 11.25 26.70
CA GLY A 61 -9.97 11.12 28.12
C GLY A 61 -9.61 9.67 28.49
N PRO A 62 -9.81 9.25 29.74
CA PRO A 62 -9.71 7.84 30.15
C PRO A 62 -10.56 6.87 29.31
N ALA A 63 -11.70 7.33 28.78
CA ALA A 63 -12.57 6.55 27.90
C ALA A 63 -11.94 6.23 26.52
N VAL A 64 -10.70 6.65 26.25
CA VAL A 64 -9.89 6.11 25.14
C VAL A 64 -9.76 4.59 25.21
N VAL A 65 -9.84 3.99 26.40
CA VAL A 65 -9.84 2.52 26.59
C VAL A 65 -11.07 1.88 25.93
N LEU A 66 -12.24 2.50 26.03
CA LEU A 66 -13.44 2.08 25.28
C LEU A 66 -13.29 2.35 23.77
N SER A 67 -12.52 3.37 23.42
CA SER A 67 -12.27 3.75 22.02
C SER A 67 -11.41 2.70 21.31
N PHE A 68 -10.32 2.24 21.96
CA PHE A 68 -9.52 1.08 21.55
C PHE A 68 -10.31 -0.25 21.61
N PHE A 69 -11.25 -0.39 22.53
CA PHE A 69 -12.11 -1.58 22.60
C PHE A 69 -13.02 -1.71 21.37
N LEU A 70 -13.75 -0.64 21.01
CA LEU A 70 -14.63 -0.62 19.84
C LEU A 70 -13.83 -0.72 18.52
N ALA A 71 -12.68 -0.05 18.46
CA ALA A 71 -11.71 -0.16 17.36
C ALA A 71 -11.21 -1.61 17.16
N GLY A 72 -10.82 -2.28 18.25
CA GLY A 72 -10.33 -3.66 18.22
C GLY A 72 -11.41 -4.66 17.77
N ILE A 73 -12.67 -4.44 18.16
CA ILE A 73 -13.81 -5.23 17.67
C ILE A 73 -13.99 -5.03 16.16
N ALA A 74 -14.03 -3.78 15.69
CA ALA A 74 -14.18 -3.48 14.26
C ALA A 74 -13.05 -4.10 13.43
N ALA A 75 -11.79 -4.00 13.90
CA ALA A 75 -10.65 -4.61 13.24
C ALA A 75 -10.64 -6.15 13.31
N LEU A 76 -11.11 -6.75 14.41
CA LEU A 76 -11.25 -8.21 14.54
C LEU A 76 -12.28 -8.79 13.56
N LEU A 77 -13.46 -8.16 13.46
CA LEU A 77 -14.50 -8.56 12.50
C LEU A 77 -14.01 -8.46 11.05
N SER A 78 -13.21 -7.42 10.79
CA SER A 78 -12.54 -7.21 9.51
C SER A 78 -11.49 -8.30 9.23
N GLY A 79 -10.59 -8.57 10.19
CA GLY A 79 -9.57 -9.61 10.11
C GLY A 79 -10.12 -11.02 9.94
N ILE A 80 -11.29 -11.31 10.51
CA ILE A 80 -12.02 -12.56 10.28
C ILE A 80 -12.44 -12.67 8.79
N CYS A 81 -12.90 -11.60 8.16
CA CYS A 81 -13.20 -11.59 6.73
C CYS A 81 -11.92 -11.80 5.88
N TYR A 82 -10.80 -11.20 6.27
CA TYR A 82 -9.49 -11.44 5.63
C TYR A 82 -8.97 -12.88 5.80
N ALA A 83 -9.21 -13.49 6.96
CA ALA A 83 -8.75 -14.84 7.29
C ALA A 83 -9.46 -15.92 6.45
N GLU A 84 -10.76 -15.78 6.16
CA GLU A 84 -11.49 -16.73 5.28
C GLU A 84 -10.82 -16.82 3.91
N PHE A 85 -10.65 -15.67 3.28
CA PHE A 85 -10.07 -15.70 1.95
C PHE A 85 -8.58 -16.06 1.98
N GLY A 86 -7.81 -15.69 2.99
CA GLY A 86 -6.37 -16.01 3.05
C GLY A 86 -6.04 -17.49 3.16
N CYS A 87 -7.00 -18.32 3.58
CA CYS A 87 -6.88 -19.77 3.50
C CYS A 87 -7.40 -20.35 2.18
N ARG A 88 -8.41 -19.71 1.57
CA ARG A 88 -9.05 -20.11 0.31
C ARG A 88 -8.23 -19.74 -0.92
N ILE A 89 -7.42 -18.70 -0.80
CA ILE A 89 -6.80 -17.95 -1.88
C ILE A 89 -5.29 -17.81 -1.53
N PRO A 90 -4.50 -18.90 -1.76
CA PRO A 90 -3.34 -19.25 -0.93
C PRO A 90 -1.98 -19.10 -1.63
N LYS A 91 -1.99 -18.59 -2.85
CA LYS A 91 -0.94 -17.70 -3.34
C LYS A 91 -0.80 -16.49 -2.33
N ALA A 92 0.00 -15.43 -2.48
CA ALA A 92 0.26 -14.32 -1.49
C ALA A 92 -0.76 -13.17 -1.31
N GLY A 93 -1.52 -13.12 -0.20
CA GLY A 93 -2.48 -12.04 -0.07
C GLY A 93 -3.40 -11.66 1.15
N SER A 94 -4.70 -11.37 1.07
CA SER A 94 -5.43 -10.22 1.76
C SER A 94 -6.15 -9.13 0.95
N ALA A 95 -5.58 -7.95 0.75
CA ALA A 95 -5.99 -6.90 -0.19
C ALA A 95 -6.32 -7.35 -1.69
N TYR A 96 -5.66 -7.31 -2.97
CA TYR A 96 -5.53 -7.86 -4.51
C TYR A 96 -6.40 -8.75 -5.67
N VAL A 97 -7.12 -9.98 -5.81
CA VAL A 97 -7.65 -11.34 -5.19
C VAL A 97 -9.02 -11.52 -4.50
N TYR A 98 -9.11 -12.02 -3.27
CA TYR A 98 -10.33 -12.09 -2.42
C TYR A 98 -11.64 -11.60 -3.05
N SER A 99 -11.73 -10.32 -3.36
CA SER A 99 -12.88 -9.67 -4.00
C SER A 99 -13.00 -9.70 -5.55
N TYR A 100 -12.06 -10.18 -6.36
CA TYR A 100 -12.27 -11.00 -7.57
C TYR A 100 -11.92 -12.46 -7.33
N VAL A 101 -12.26 -13.00 -6.17
CA VAL A 101 -12.90 -14.31 -6.28
C VAL A 101 -14.41 -14.13 -6.48
N THR A 102 -14.85 -12.87 -6.67
CA THR A 102 -16.25 -12.46 -6.50
C THR A 102 -16.72 -11.32 -7.40
N ILE A 103 -16.19 -10.10 -7.22
CA ILE A 103 -16.73 -8.85 -7.77
C ILE A 103 -15.78 -8.14 -8.73
N GLY A 104 -14.52 -8.61 -9.00
CA GLY A 104 -13.87 -8.25 -10.30
C GLY A 104 -12.43 -7.70 -10.74
N GLU A 105 -11.75 -6.52 -10.47
CA GLU A 105 -10.62 -5.83 -11.32
C GLU A 105 -10.53 -4.33 -11.93
N PHE A 106 -11.21 -3.17 -12.07
CA PHE A 106 -12.42 -2.38 -11.76
C PHE A 106 -12.13 -1.56 -10.54
N TRP A 107 -13.00 -1.69 -9.60
CA TRP A 107 -12.63 -1.68 -8.23
C TRP A 107 -11.49 -2.75 -7.96
N ALA A 108 -10.74 -3.36 -8.90
CA ALA A 108 -9.43 -4.00 -8.70
C ALA A 108 -8.47 -3.73 -9.86
N PHE A 109 -8.48 -2.46 -10.26
CA PHE A 109 -7.53 -1.64 -9.56
C PHE A 109 -7.91 -0.19 -9.15
N ILE A 110 -9.15 0.24 -8.95
CA ILE A 110 -9.50 1.30 -7.96
C ILE A 110 -9.81 0.72 -6.60
N VAL A 111 -9.78 -0.59 -6.55
CA VAL A 111 -9.43 -1.22 -5.32
C VAL A 111 -8.27 -2.12 -5.75
N GLY A 112 -7.28 -1.46 -6.38
CA GLY A 112 -5.96 -1.93 -6.86
C GLY A 112 -4.97 -0.83 -7.26
N TRP A 113 -5.30 0.44 -7.04
CA TRP A 113 -4.39 1.56 -7.19
C TRP A 113 -4.47 2.49 -6.00
N ASN A 114 -5.56 2.67 -5.30
CA ASN A 114 -5.57 3.21 -3.94
C ASN A 114 -4.83 2.33 -2.93
N MET A 115 -3.50 2.06 -3.08
CA MET A 115 -2.49 1.46 -2.12
C MET A 115 -1.45 2.42 -1.67
N ILE A 116 -0.81 3.04 -2.64
CA ILE A 116 0.56 3.38 -2.36
C ILE A 116 0.59 4.59 -1.38
N LEU A 117 -0.51 5.35 -1.29
CA LEU A 117 -0.69 6.40 -0.28
C LEU A 117 -0.88 5.87 1.20
N GLU A 118 -1.12 4.59 1.51
CA GLU A 118 -1.42 4.06 2.89
C GLU A 118 -0.26 3.26 3.41
N TYR A 119 0.43 2.77 2.43
CA TYR A 119 0.87 1.43 2.38
C TYR A 119 1.89 1.83 1.30
N VAL A 120 3.12 2.23 1.59
CA VAL A 120 4.06 3.14 0.85
C VAL A 120 4.32 4.55 1.43
N ILE A 121 3.34 5.39 1.82
CA ILE A 121 3.49 6.71 2.56
C ILE A 121 4.20 6.69 3.91
N ALA A 122 4.88 5.59 4.13
CA ALA A 122 4.41 4.63 5.04
C ALA A 122 5.62 4.19 5.75
N ALA A 123 6.47 3.43 5.13
CA ALA A 123 7.75 3.05 5.67
C ALA A 123 8.41 4.36 5.73
N ALA A 124 8.33 5.09 4.67
CA ALA A 124 8.43 6.50 4.62
C ALA A 124 8.23 7.21 5.96
N SER A 125 7.06 7.18 6.61
CA SER A 125 6.93 7.94 7.85
C SER A 125 7.55 7.28 9.09
N LEU A 126 8.41 6.29 8.90
CA LEU A 126 9.38 5.71 9.83
C LEU A 126 10.88 5.81 9.45
N ALA A 127 11.39 6.43 8.38
CA ALA A 127 12.71 7.12 8.44
C ALA A 127 12.57 8.50 7.88
N ARG A 128 11.75 9.27 8.56
CA ARG A 128 12.15 9.66 9.90
C ARG A 128 11.20 9.51 11.11
N ALA A 129 10.48 8.40 11.27
CA ALA A 129 10.42 7.74 12.59
C ALA A 129 11.58 6.76 12.77
N CYS A 130 12.73 7.06 12.15
CA CYS A 130 14.05 6.42 12.20
C CYS A 130 14.99 7.43 11.52
N SER A 131 15.46 8.47 12.21
CA SER A 131 15.53 9.85 11.65
C SER A 131 15.72 11.12 12.51
N GLU A 132 15.02 11.37 13.59
CA GLU A 132 13.64 10.96 13.74
C GLU A 132 13.45 9.66 14.52
N TYR A 133 14.51 8.88 14.74
CA TYR A 133 14.58 7.91 15.81
C TYR A 133 15.90 7.59 16.69
N VAL A 134 17.23 8.11 16.74
CA VAL A 134 18.41 8.22 17.83
C VAL A 134 18.66 9.52 18.60
N ASN A 135 19.13 10.59 17.95
CA ASN A 135 19.19 12.00 18.37
C ASN A 135 18.92 12.29 19.85
N SER A 136 17.78 11.85 20.35
CA SER A 136 17.22 12.07 21.67
C SER A 136 17.54 11.09 22.81
N LEU A 137 17.58 9.74 22.68
CA LEU A 137 18.30 8.96 23.74
C LEU A 137 19.79 9.31 23.72
N ALA A 138 20.26 10.00 22.68
CA ALA A 138 21.49 10.74 22.75
C ALA A 138 21.39 12.04 23.61
N GLN A 139 20.41 12.97 23.48
CA GLN A 139 20.02 14.09 24.43
C GLN A 139 20.63 15.58 24.37
N GLY A 140 20.62 16.37 23.23
CA GLY A 140 21.48 17.54 22.60
C GLY A 140 22.94 17.69 21.76
N TYR A 141 24.06 16.98 21.27
CA TYR A 141 24.89 15.68 21.03
C TYR A 141 24.67 14.75 19.75
N VAL A 142 23.44 14.62 19.16
CA VAL A 142 22.98 13.89 17.94
C VAL A 142 21.75 14.50 17.10
N TYR A 143 21.42 15.82 17.09
CA TYR A 143 20.67 16.61 16.05
C TYR A 143 21.29 17.94 15.64
N LYS A 144 21.40 18.88 16.59
CA LYS A 144 21.71 20.28 16.32
C LYS A 144 23.13 20.60 15.86
N PHE A 145 24.11 19.70 15.94
CA PHE A 145 25.44 19.79 15.29
C PHE A 145 25.23 19.16 13.93
N PHE A 146 24.41 19.90 13.18
CA PHE A 146 23.60 19.60 12.00
C PHE A 146 22.11 20.08 12.08
N MET A 147 21.75 20.87 13.07
CA MET A 147 21.30 22.21 12.73
C MET A 147 22.56 23.13 12.71
N GLU A 148 23.77 22.61 12.43
CA GLU A 148 25.06 23.33 12.37
C GLU A 148 25.93 23.14 11.08
N ASP A 149 25.77 22.09 10.23
CA ASP A 149 26.84 21.75 9.21
C ASP A 149 26.46 21.52 7.69
N ILE A 150 25.16 21.48 7.33
CA ILE A 150 24.42 21.34 6.04
C ILE A 150 23.07 22.25 5.86
N ALA A 151 21.68 22.06 5.77
CA ALA A 151 20.62 23.18 5.49
C ALA A 151 19.14 23.24 6.05
N THR A 152 18.48 24.43 5.98
CA THR A 152 17.03 24.75 6.05
C THR A 152 16.60 25.22 4.66
N TRP A 153 15.30 25.24 4.39
CA TRP A 153 14.68 26.22 3.50
C TRP A 153 13.22 26.49 3.88
N HIS A 154 12.66 27.58 3.39
CA HIS A 154 12.02 28.48 4.36
C HIS A 154 10.50 28.57 4.41
N VAL A 155 9.83 27.42 4.36
CA VAL A 155 8.70 27.33 3.44
C VAL A 155 7.54 26.46 3.89
N PRO A 156 6.27 26.82 3.55
CA PRO A 156 5.10 26.41 4.35
C PRO A 156 4.55 25.04 3.98
N ALA A 157 5.21 24.33 3.08
CA ALA A 157 4.71 23.07 2.57
C ALA A 157 5.84 22.03 2.54
N LEU A 158 7.03 22.31 2.01
CA LEU A 158 8.17 21.41 2.24
C LEU A 158 8.69 21.66 3.63
N GLY A 159 9.25 20.63 4.22
CA GLY A 159 9.96 20.81 5.45
C GLY A 159 11.27 21.56 5.32
N THR A 160 11.69 22.23 6.39
CA THR A 160 12.92 23.01 6.32
C THR A 160 14.14 22.14 6.07
N PHE A 161 14.24 20.88 6.49
CA PHE A 161 15.47 20.08 6.62
C PHE A 161 15.27 18.54 6.29
N PRO A 162 15.92 17.93 5.28
CA PRO A 162 15.54 16.66 4.69
C PRO A 162 16.68 15.62 4.59
N ASP A 163 16.41 14.35 4.88
CA ASP A 163 17.35 13.65 5.78
C ASP A 163 18.47 12.86 5.10
N PHE A 164 19.24 11.94 5.76
CA PHE A 164 20.61 11.33 5.58
C PHE A 164 20.55 10.07 6.42
N LEU A 165 20.80 10.05 7.76
CA LEU A 165 20.76 8.84 8.63
C LEU A 165 19.49 8.16 8.22
N ALA A 166 18.35 8.84 8.04
CA ALA A 166 17.13 8.29 7.45
C ALA A 166 17.35 7.15 6.41
N ALA A 167 17.87 7.48 5.24
CA ALA A 167 18.43 6.62 4.19
C ALA A 167 19.93 6.49 4.17
N CYS A 168 20.45 6.52 5.36
CA CYS A 168 21.47 5.62 5.81
C CYS A 168 21.02 4.72 6.99
N LEU A 169 19.72 4.48 7.18
CA LEU A 169 19.21 3.14 7.41
C LEU A 169 18.37 2.70 6.25
N ALA A 170 17.73 3.61 5.54
CA ALA A 170 16.75 3.25 4.55
C ALA A 170 17.27 2.16 3.63
N VAL A 171 18.38 2.46 3.01
CA VAL A 171 19.03 1.56 2.10
C VAL A 171 19.81 0.41 2.80
N ALA A 172 19.95 0.28 4.14
CA ALA A 172 20.30 -1.00 4.81
C ALA A 172 19.65 -1.36 6.15
N PHE A 173 18.37 -1.09 6.28
CA PHE A 173 17.59 -2.29 6.14
C PHE A 173 17.69 -2.83 4.70
N ALA A 174 17.71 -2.02 3.64
CA ALA A 174 17.98 -2.44 2.26
C ALA A 174 19.33 -3.09 1.88
N VAL A 175 20.01 -3.75 2.81
CA VAL A 175 20.94 -4.84 2.44
C VAL A 175 20.50 -6.16 2.99
N ILE A 176 19.82 -6.15 4.14
CA ILE A 176 19.86 -7.23 5.15
C ILE A 176 19.41 -8.57 4.55
N VAL A 177 18.75 -8.44 3.43
CA VAL A 177 17.66 -9.23 2.98
C VAL A 177 17.50 -8.99 1.46
N SER A 178 18.29 -8.08 0.89
CA SER A 178 19.15 -8.34 -0.28
C SER A 178 19.95 -9.64 -0.19
N LEU A 179 19.84 -10.33 0.94
CA LEU A 179 20.43 -11.60 1.31
C LEU A 179 19.40 -12.74 1.59
N GLY A 180 18.10 -12.48 1.81
CA GLY A 180 17.02 -13.49 1.61
C GLY A 180 15.82 -13.41 2.54
N VAL A 181 14.64 -13.92 2.16
CA VAL A 181 13.42 -13.85 3.00
C VAL A 181 13.62 -14.51 4.37
N THR A 182 14.49 -15.51 4.36
CA THR A 182 15.00 -16.20 5.54
C THR A 182 15.90 -15.31 6.40
N LYS A 183 16.66 -14.39 5.78
CA LYS A 183 17.45 -13.37 6.49
C LYS A 183 16.55 -12.27 7.09
N SER A 184 15.30 -12.15 6.63
CA SER A 184 14.36 -11.16 7.15
C SER A 184 13.51 -11.68 8.27
N SER A 185 12.81 -12.80 8.08
CA SER A 185 12.01 -13.30 9.20
C SER A 185 12.87 -13.59 10.45
N LEU A 186 14.17 -13.78 10.27
CA LEU A 186 15.19 -13.67 11.30
C LEU A 186 15.22 -12.30 12.00
N VAL A 187 15.65 -11.23 11.35
CA VAL A 187 15.82 -9.93 12.02
C VAL A 187 14.44 -9.35 12.45
N ASN A 188 13.32 -9.80 11.86
CA ASN A 188 11.93 -9.54 12.31
C ASN A 188 11.74 -9.94 13.75
N LYS A 189 12.05 -11.20 13.95
CA LYS A 189 11.78 -11.97 15.13
C LYS A 189 12.65 -11.46 16.27
N MET A 190 13.74 -10.75 15.97
CA MET A 190 14.48 -9.93 16.94
C MET A 190 13.68 -8.68 17.34
N LEU A 191 13.22 -7.88 16.38
CA LEU A 191 12.67 -6.54 16.63
C LEU A 191 11.23 -6.58 17.16
N THR A 192 10.36 -7.42 16.61
CA THR A 192 9.03 -7.70 17.20
C THR A 192 9.14 -8.31 18.60
N PHE A 193 10.17 -9.12 18.86
CA PHE A 193 10.37 -9.69 20.19
C PHE A 193 10.83 -8.64 21.21
N ILE A 194 11.76 -7.76 20.85
CA ILE A 194 12.18 -6.67 21.74
C ILE A 194 11.00 -5.70 21.99
N ASN A 195 10.21 -5.39 20.96
CA ASN A 195 8.96 -4.64 21.09
C ASN A 195 8.02 -5.24 22.15
N LEU A 196 7.60 -6.50 21.94
CA LEU A 196 6.69 -7.21 22.85
C LEU A 196 7.25 -7.32 24.27
N SER A 197 8.56 -7.51 24.41
CA SER A 197 9.25 -7.55 25.70
C SER A 197 9.11 -6.22 26.44
N VAL A 198 9.31 -5.10 25.75
CA VAL A 198 9.17 -3.77 26.35
C VAL A 198 7.71 -3.39 26.59
N ILE A 199 6.76 -3.84 25.77
CA ILE A 199 5.32 -3.65 26.06
C ILE A 199 4.89 -4.45 27.31
N THR A 200 5.40 -5.66 27.46
CA THR A 200 5.17 -6.47 28.65
C THR A 200 5.74 -5.77 29.89
N PHE A 201 6.92 -5.15 29.76
CA PHE A 201 7.48 -4.27 30.79
C PHE A 201 6.62 -3.03 31.08
N ILE A 202 6.12 -2.33 30.06
CA ILE A 202 5.22 -1.17 30.21
C ILE A 202 3.98 -1.56 31.03
N ILE A 203 3.32 -2.66 30.70
CA ILE A 203 2.11 -3.08 31.40
C ILE A 203 2.47 -3.50 32.84
N GLY A 204 3.49 -4.35 33.01
CA GLY A 204 3.90 -4.88 34.33
C GLY A 204 4.42 -3.81 35.30
N ALA A 205 5.36 -2.97 34.85
CA ALA A 205 5.88 -1.88 35.67
C ALA A 205 4.85 -0.76 35.85
N GLY A 206 3.99 -0.52 34.86
CA GLY A 206 3.01 0.55 34.89
C GLY A 206 1.89 0.31 35.90
N LEU A 207 1.45 -0.95 36.05
CA LEU A 207 0.48 -1.36 37.08
C LEU A 207 0.92 -1.02 38.51
N TYR A 208 2.22 -0.86 38.78
CA TYR A 208 2.75 -0.45 40.08
C TYR A 208 2.52 1.06 40.38
N PHE A 209 2.39 1.90 39.36
CA PHE A 209 2.21 3.36 39.48
C PHE A 209 0.77 3.82 39.20
N VAL A 210 -0.20 2.91 39.20
CA VAL A 210 -1.63 3.17 38.92
C VAL A 210 -2.33 3.87 40.08
N GLU A 211 -3.03 4.97 39.80
CA GLU A 211 -3.90 5.67 40.76
C GLU A 211 -5.34 5.76 40.23
N GLY A 212 -6.24 4.96 40.81
CA GLY A 212 -7.66 4.91 40.39
C GLY A 212 -8.43 6.25 40.47
N LYS A 213 -7.91 7.23 41.23
CA LYS A 213 -8.43 8.62 41.28
C LYS A 213 -8.45 9.29 39.91
N ASN A 214 -7.51 8.94 39.02
CA ASN A 214 -7.39 9.51 37.67
C ASN A 214 -8.56 9.13 36.75
N TRP A 215 -9.30 8.07 37.08
CA TRP A 215 -10.53 7.69 36.37
C TRP A 215 -11.80 8.19 37.07
N THR A 216 -11.84 8.25 38.41
CA THR A 216 -13.06 8.62 39.14
C THR A 216 -13.40 10.11 39.10
N MET A 217 -12.44 11.01 38.82
CA MET A 217 -12.75 12.44 38.65
C MET A 217 -13.45 12.77 37.33
N SER A 218 -13.04 12.17 36.21
CA SER A 218 -13.68 12.39 34.90
C SER A 218 -13.25 11.32 33.89
N PHE A 219 -14.07 10.28 33.73
CA PHE A 219 -13.74 9.15 32.85
C PHE A 219 -13.98 9.46 31.36
N ALA A 220 -15.06 10.16 31.01
CA ALA A 220 -15.45 10.48 29.63
C ALA A 220 -15.68 12.00 29.44
N PRO A 221 -14.65 12.85 29.61
CA PRO A 221 -14.77 14.31 29.57
C PRO A 221 -15.34 14.85 28.25
N TYR A 222 -15.03 14.18 27.13
CA TYR A 222 -15.52 14.53 25.78
C TYR A 222 -16.81 13.79 25.39
N GLY A 223 -17.44 13.10 26.34
CA GLY A 223 -18.68 12.34 26.16
C GLY A 223 -18.60 11.22 25.11
N VAL A 224 -19.77 10.74 24.68
CA VAL A 224 -19.88 9.65 23.70
C VAL A 224 -19.35 10.05 22.31
N SER A 225 -19.44 11.34 21.96
CA SER A 225 -18.87 11.87 20.71
C SER A 225 -17.34 11.76 20.68
N GLY A 226 -16.68 12.08 21.78
CA GLY A 226 -15.23 11.87 21.93
C GLY A 226 -14.83 10.40 21.81
N ILE A 227 -15.55 9.49 22.46
CA ILE A 227 -15.31 8.04 22.35
C ILE A 227 -15.43 7.55 20.90
N LEU A 228 -16.49 7.93 20.19
CA LEU A 228 -16.70 7.53 18.78
C LEU A 228 -15.65 8.13 17.83
N THR A 229 -15.26 9.39 18.04
CA THR A 229 -14.22 10.07 17.24
C THR A 229 -12.84 9.45 17.47
N ALA A 230 -12.52 9.16 18.74
CA ALA A 230 -11.32 8.41 19.08
C ALA A 230 -11.37 6.97 18.54
N SER A 231 -12.52 6.29 18.49
CA SER A 231 -12.61 4.94 17.91
C SER A 231 -12.17 4.86 16.45
N GLY A 232 -12.48 5.86 15.62
CA GLY A 232 -11.93 5.93 14.25
C GLY A 232 -10.42 6.12 14.22
N SER A 233 -9.92 6.94 15.14
CA SER A 233 -8.49 7.22 15.33
C SER A 233 -7.72 6.07 16.01
N CYS A 234 -8.41 5.19 16.74
CA CYS A 234 -7.89 3.98 17.38
C CYS A 234 -7.96 2.77 16.44
N PHE A 235 -8.97 2.67 15.58
CA PHE A 235 -9.14 1.60 14.58
C PHE A 235 -7.92 1.52 13.68
N TYR A 236 -7.46 2.68 13.28
CA TYR A 236 -6.15 2.92 12.74
C TYR A 236 -5.03 2.04 13.35
N ALA A 237 -4.93 2.00 14.67
CA ALA A 237 -3.80 1.39 15.35
C ALA A 237 -3.90 -0.15 15.33
N PHE A 238 -5.04 -0.70 14.90
CA PHE A 238 -5.24 -2.12 14.63
C PHE A 238 -4.82 -2.55 13.22
N VAL A 239 -4.30 -1.62 12.42
CA VAL A 239 -4.15 -1.84 11.00
C VAL A 239 -2.88 -2.64 10.67
N GLY A 240 -3.03 -3.56 9.71
CA GLY A 240 -1.95 -4.40 9.21
C GLY A 240 -1.85 -5.76 9.90
N PHE A 241 -2.98 -6.36 10.16
CA PHE A 241 -3.06 -7.82 10.22
C PHE A 241 -3.22 -8.44 8.84
N ASP A 242 -3.83 -7.73 7.90
CA ASP A 242 -4.20 -8.20 6.57
C ASP A 242 -2.94 -8.63 5.83
N VAL A 243 -1.89 -7.83 6.01
CA VAL A 243 -0.47 -8.17 6.16
C VAL A 243 -0.02 -9.63 6.35
N ILE A 244 -0.84 -10.50 6.89
CA ILE A 244 -0.46 -11.89 7.09
C ILE A 244 -1.00 -12.81 6.04
N GLY A 245 -2.20 -12.58 5.51
CA GLY A 245 -2.54 -13.21 4.25
C GLY A 245 -1.44 -12.91 3.26
N CYS A 246 -0.76 -11.80 3.43
CA CYS A 246 0.00 -11.25 2.36
C CYS A 246 1.24 -12.07 2.14
N ALA A 247 1.78 -12.39 3.29
CA ALA A 247 2.48 -13.59 3.47
C ALA A 247 1.54 -14.82 3.40
N SER A 248 1.04 -15.14 2.18
CA SER A 248 0.40 -16.44 1.81
C SER A 248 1.24 -17.27 0.81
N GLU A 249 1.83 -16.77 -0.28
CA GLU A 249 2.42 -17.69 -1.28
C GLU A 249 3.67 -18.46 -0.84
N GLU A 250 4.67 -17.76 -0.29
CA GLU A 250 5.90 -18.37 0.25
C GLU A 250 5.69 -19.04 1.62
N ALA A 251 4.47 -19.42 2.00
CA ALA A 251 4.29 -20.21 3.22
C ALA A 251 4.59 -21.64 2.86
N VAL A 252 5.16 -22.33 3.83
CA VAL A 252 5.17 -23.78 3.80
C VAL A 252 3.73 -24.31 3.84
N ASN A 253 2.80 -23.66 4.55
CA ASN A 253 1.36 -23.97 4.53
C ASN A 253 0.46 -22.71 4.70
N PRO A 254 0.10 -21.99 3.61
CA PRO A 254 -0.77 -20.81 3.70
C PRO A 254 -2.18 -21.13 4.20
N LYS A 255 -2.76 -22.23 3.69
CA LYS A 255 -4.13 -22.71 3.98
C LYS A 255 -4.43 -22.81 5.49
N SER A 256 -3.42 -22.93 6.36
CA SER A 256 -3.55 -22.86 7.83
C SER A 256 -2.80 -21.70 8.49
N SER A 257 -1.58 -21.37 8.06
CA SER A 257 -0.71 -20.43 8.78
C SER A 257 -1.21 -18.99 8.71
N VAL A 258 -1.92 -18.64 7.64
CA VAL A 258 -2.42 -17.29 7.35
C VAL A 258 -3.59 -16.88 8.24
N PRO A 259 -4.75 -17.57 8.25
CA PRO A 259 -5.87 -17.19 9.11
C PRO A 259 -5.48 -17.18 10.58
N LEU A 260 -4.67 -18.15 11.00
CA LEU A 260 -4.17 -18.25 12.38
C LEU A 260 -3.31 -17.04 12.76
N SER A 261 -2.38 -16.63 11.89
CA SER A 261 -1.48 -15.52 12.23
C SER A 261 -2.21 -14.16 12.17
N ILE A 262 -3.24 -13.98 11.30
CA ILE A 262 -4.09 -12.77 11.25
C ILE A 262 -4.79 -12.57 12.60
N ILE A 263 -5.44 -13.63 13.09
CA ILE A 263 -6.23 -13.58 14.32
C ILE A 263 -5.31 -13.44 15.55
N LEU A 264 -4.20 -14.17 15.57
CA LEU A 264 -3.21 -14.07 16.64
C LEU A 264 -2.55 -12.68 16.71
N THR A 265 -2.32 -12.06 15.55
CA THR A 265 -1.86 -10.67 15.45
C THR A 265 -2.85 -9.69 16.05
N LEU A 266 -4.11 -9.74 15.62
CA LEU A 266 -5.16 -8.84 16.12
C LEU A 266 -5.37 -9.01 17.62
N LEU A 267 -5.34 -10.25 18.13
CA LEU A 267 -5.49 -10.55 19.55
C LEU A 267 -4.32 -10.02 20.40
N ILE A 268 -3.07 -10.32 20.01
CA ILE A 268 -1.87 -9.83 20.72
C ILE A 268 -1.85 -8.30 20.73
N SER A 269 -2.21 -7.69 19.61
CA SER A 269 -2.24 -6.23 19.48
C SER A 269 -3.36 -5.63 20.31
N PHE A 270 -4.57 -6.20 20.30
CA PHE A 270 -5.68 -5.76 21.15
C PHE A 270 -5.30 -5.75 22.63
N LEU A 271 -4.68 -6.83 23.12
CA LEU A 271 -4.24 -6.91 24.51
C LEU A 271 -3.15 -5.87 24.82
N ALA A 272 -2.22 -5.66 23.89
CA ALA A 272 -1.19 -4.62 24.00
C ALA A 272 -1.82 -3.21 24.06
N TYR A 273 -2.66 -2.83 23.08
CA TYR A 273 -3.32 -1.54 22.99
C TYR A 273 -4.22 -1.25 24.19
N PHE A 274 -5.10 -2.19 24.54
CA PHE A 274 -6.04 -2.04 25.65
C PHE A 274 -5.31 -1.95 26.99
N GLY A 275 -4.34 -2.83 27.24
CA GLY A 275 -3.54 -2.83 28.46
C GLY A 275 -2.72 -1.55 28.61
N VAL A 276 -2.07 -1.11 27.53
CA VAL A 276 -1.24 0.10 27.52
C VAL A 276 -2.08 1.38 27.66
N ALA A 277 -3.23 1.49 26.99
CA ALA A 277 -4.15 2.62 27.17
C ALA A 277 -4.71 2.70 28.60
N THR A 278 -5.04 1.54 29.19
CA THR A 278 -5.53 1.42 30.57
C THR A 278 -4.49 1.88 31.58
N VAL A 279 -3.30 1.29 31.50
CA VAL A 279 -2.16 1.62 32.38
C VAL A 279 -1.79 3.10 32.25
N LEU A 280 -1.71 3.62 31.03
CA LEU A 280 -1.31 5.01 30.77
C LEU A 280 -2.24 6.04 31.42
N THR A 281 -3.55 5.88 31.23
CA THR A 281 -4.57 6.81 31.76
C THR A 281 -4.84 6.67 33.26
N LEU A 282 -4.22 5.67 33.90
CA LEU A 282 -4.25 5.46 35.34
C LEU A 282 -2.98 5.95 36.04
N ILE A 283 -1.81 5.94 35.40
CA ILE A 283 -0.56 6.48 35.96
C ILE A 283 -0.57 8.00 36.02
N LEU A 284 -1.12 8.66 35.00
CA LEU A 284 -1.27 10.12 34.95
C LEU A 284 -2.71 10.48 34.56
N PRO A 285 -3.31 11.54 35.12
CA PRO A 285 -4.59 12.04 34.64
C PRO A 285 -4.42 12.57 33.21
N TYR A 286 -5.45 12.39 32.38
CA TYR A 286 -5.36 12.58 30.94
C TYR A 286 -4.85 13.97 30.49
N HIS A 287 -5.15 15.04 31.23
CA HIS A 287 -4.65 16.40 30.94
C HIS A 287 -3.16 16.62 31.30
N GLN A 288 -2.53 15.67 31.99
CA GLN A 288 -1.08 15.60 32.22
C GLN A 288 -0.40 14.58 31.30
N LEU A 289 -1.15 13.70 30.62
CA LEU A 289 -0.59 12.90 29.53
C LEU A 289 -0.07 13.84 28.45
N ARG A 290 1.25 13.88 28.35
CA ARG A 290 1.94 14.67 27.35
C ARG A 290 2.12 13.81 26.10
N LYS A 291 2.45 14.46 25.01
CA LYS A 291 1.64 14.26 23.80
C LYS A 291 2.31 13.39 22.74
N PHE A 292 3.50 12.90 23.07
CA PHE A 292 4.46 12.29 22.18
C PHE A 292 5.19 11.27 23.07
N ALA A 293 4.93 9.96 22.90
CA ALA A 293 5.14 8.82 23.83
C ALA A 293 4.88 9.05 25.30
N PRO A 294 3.67 9.56 25.63
CA PRO A 294 3.14 9.69 26.99
C PRO A 294 3.55 8.56 27.94
N LEU A 295 3.70 7.36 27.42
CA LEU A 295 4.16 6.16 28.10
C LEU A 295 5.51 6.26 28.82
N ALA A 296 6.61 6.63 28.16
CA ALA A 296 7.88 6.62 28.88
C ALA A 296 8.02 7.80 29.85
N GLU A 297 7.18 8.82 29.69
CA GLU A 297 7.02 9.87 30.71
C GLU A 297 6.20 9.42 31.90
N ALA A 298 5.11 8.68 31.68
CA ALA A 298 4.26 8.25 32.77
C ALA A 298 5.08 7.55 33.86
N PHE A 299 6.12 6.80 33.45
CA PHE A 299 7.16 6.29 34.36
C PHE A 299 8.07 7.35 34.96
N ALA A 300 8.54 8.31 34.17
CA ALA A 300 9.63 9.21 34.53
C ALA A 300 9.17 10.45 35.33
N GLN A 301 7.94 10.95 35.10
CA GLN A 301 7.22 11.85 36.01
C GLN A 301 6.86 11.17 37.35
N ARG A 302 6.75 9.84 37.37
CA ARG A 302 6.70 9.03 38.59
C ARG A 302 8.09 8.64 39.12
N GLY A 303 9.15 9.29 38.64
CA GLY A 303 10.53 9.17 39.11
C GLY A 303 11.36 8.05 38.48
N PHE A 304 10.76 7.15 37.70
CA PHE A 304 11.45 5.96 37.14
C PHE A 304 12.23 6.29 35.85
N ASN A 305 13.26 7.13 36.00
CA ASN A 305 14.10 7.65 34.92
C ASN A 305 14.89 6.61 34.12
N SER A 306 14.91 5.32 34.51
CA SER A 306 15.51 4.23 33.71
C SER A 306 14.48 3.57 32.79
N ALA A 307 13.23 3.41 33.23
CA ALA A 307 12.13 2.92 32.39
C ALA A 307 11.91 3.82 31.17
N LYS A 308 12.08 5.13 31.37
CA LYS A 308 12.27 6.16 30.35
C LYS A 308 13.06 5.67 29.13
N TYR A 309 14.28 5.15 29.33
CA TYR A 309 15.20 4.67 28.29
C TYR A 309 14.83 3.29 27.75
N LEU A 310 14.21 2.43 28.57
CA LEU A 310 13.77 1.10 28.14
C LEU A 310 12.52 1.15 27.25
N VAL A 311 11.46 1.83 27.69
CA VAL A 311 10.23 2.09 26.92
C VAL A 311 10.55 2.81 25.62
N ALA A 312 11.50 3.72 25.68
CA ALA A 312 12.17 4.33 24.53
C ALA A 312 12.80 3.32 23.55
N THR A 313 13.63 2.37 24.02
CA THR A 313 14.18 1.29 23.16
C THR A 313 13.13 0.28 22.66
N GLY A 314 12.01 0.13 23.38
CA GLY A 314 10.83 -0.60 22.93
C GLY A 314 10.15 0.13 21.80
N GLY A 315 9.96 1.45 21.96
CA GLY A 315 9.63 2.36 20.88
C GLY A 315 10.55 2.11 19.70
N LEU A 316 11.89 2.10 19.89
CA LEU A 316 12.83 1.80 18.80
C LEU A 316 12.52 0.45 18.16
N CYS A 317 12.30 -0.62 18.93
CA CYS A 317 12.27 -1.96 18.36
C CYS A 317 10.91 -2.32 17.76
N ALA A 318 9.84 -1.81 18.37
CA ALA A 318 8.50 -1.76 17.79
C ALA A 318 8.60 -1.15 16.43
N THR A 319 9.17 0.05 16.41
CA THR A 319 9.18 0.88 15.23
C THR A 319 10.28 0.51 14.25
N MET A 320 11.27 -0.31 14.64
CA MET A 320 12.21 -1.09 13.81
C MET A 320 11.51 -2.28 13.15
N SER A 321 10.46 -2.81 13.77
CA SER A 321 9.75 -3.99 13.27
C SER A 321 8.48 -3.65 12.51
N THR A 322 7.90 -2.50 12.78
CA THR A 322 6.99 -1.87 11.82
C THR A 322 7.84 -1.27 10.68
N LEU A 323 9.06 -0.84 11.00
CA LEU A 323 10.19 -0.75 10.06
C LEU A 323 10.75 -2.11 9.65
N LEU A 324 10.07 -3.22 9.90
CA LEU A 324 10.38 -4.42 9.14
C LEU A 324 9.24 -4.83 8.29
N ASN A 325 8.09 -5.06 8.93
CA ASN A 325 7.10 -5.94 8.36
C ASN A 325 6.42 -5.24 7.20
N ASN A 326 7.07 -4.20 6.68
CA ASN A 326 6.65 -3.25 5.73
C ASN A 326 7.69 -2.29 5.19
N LEU A 327 8.76 -2.75 4.63
CA LEU A 327 8.63 -3.30 3.33
C LEU A 327 9.11 -4.75 3.44
N PHE A 328 8.49 -5.56 4.31
CA PHE A 328 8.40 -7.00 4.11
C PHE A 328 7.69 -7.40 2.79
N ALA A 329 7.45 -6.69 1.65
CA ALA A 329 7.61 -5.37 0.98
C ALA A 329 8.72 -5.20 -0.08
N ALA A 330 8.45 -4.25 -0.98
CA ALA A 330 9.01 -3.96 -2.28
C ALA A 330 8.45 -4.68 -3.48
N PRO A 331 8.66 -5.97 -3.73
CA PRO A 331 8.74 -6.36 -5.12
C PRO A 331 7.81 -7.50 -5.39
N ARG A 332 6.97 -7.86 -4.45
CA ARG A 332 6.19 -9.07 -4.53
C ARG A 332 4.74 -8.83 -4.74
N LEU A 333 3.96 -8.27 -3.85
CA LEU A 333 2.73 -7.59 -4.19
C LEU A 333 3.03 -6.22 -4.93
N VAL A 334 4.11 -6.19 -5.73
CA VAL A 334 4.26 -5.43 -6.95
C VAL A 334 4.77 -6.36 -8.04
N TYR A 335 5.77 -7.28 -7.90
CA TYR A 335 5.96 -8.47 -8.83
C TYR A 335 4.65 -8.95 -9.29
N SER A 336 3.75 -8.91 -8.35
CA SER A 336 2.82 -9.89 -8.36
C SER A 336 1.75 -9.49 -9.36
N MET A 337 1.28 -8.21 -9.94
CA MET A 337 0.12 -7.55 -10.95
C MET A 337 -0.12 -7.64 -12.54
N ALA A 338 0.75 -8.12 -13.42
CA ALA A 338 0.71 -8.34 -14.85
C ALA A 338 0.69 -9.75 -15.40
N SER A 339 0.71 -10.84 -14.65
CA SER A 339 0.21 -12.13 -15.09
C SER A 339 -1.29 -12.09 -15.47
N ASP A 340 -1.83 -10.86 -15.66
CA ASP A 340 -3.08 -10.38 -16.27
C ASP A 340 -2.93 -9.13 -17.15
N GLY A 341 -1.83 -8.38 -17.03
CA GLY A 341 -1.46 -7.20 -17.82
C GLY A 341 -1.90 -5.81 -17.35
N LEU A 342 -1.68 -5.42 -16.08
CA LEU A 342 -2.34 -4.24 -15.48
C LEU A 342 -1.47 -3.03 -15.04
N LEU A 343 -0.19 -3.06 -15.37
CA LEU A 343 0.96 -2.13 -15.43
C LEU A 343 1.79 -2.67 -16.62
N PHE A 344 2.98 -2.21 -17.04
CA PHE A 344 3.61 -2.73 -18.29
C PHE A 344 4.09 -4.21 -18.28
N ASN A 345 4.67 -4.64 -19.42
CA ASN A 345 5.74 -5.65 -19.55
C ASN A 345 7.17 -5.11 -19.35
N TRP A 346 7.36 -3.85 -18.98
CA TRP A 346 8.43 -3.53 -18.05
C TRP A 346 7.85 -3.03 -16.73
N PHE A 347 6.72 -3.56 -16.25
CA PHE A 347 6.54 -4.87 -15.62
C PHE A 347 6.88 -6.22 -16.32
N ALA A 348 6.08 -7.29 -16.38
CA ALA A 348 6.43 -8.67 -16.88
C ALA A 348 7.52 -9.59 -16.29
N HIS A 349 8.83 -9.52 -16.62
CA HIS A 349 9.69 -10.73 -16.72
C HIS A 349 11.06 -10.65 -15.99
N VAL A 350 11.60 -11.77 -15.45
CA VAL A 350 12.60 -11.75 -14.35
C VAL A 350 13.77 -12.81 -14.35
N HIS A 351 14.58 -13.15 -13.30
CA HIS A 351 15.87 -13.97 -13.34
C HIS A 351 16.30 -14.66 -12.00
N GLU A 352 16.12 -15.97 -11.83
CA GLU A 352 17.03 -16.91 -11.08
C GLU A 352 17.36 -16.83 -9.54
N LYS A 353 18.55 -16.33 -9.12
CA LYS A 353 19.29 -16.87 -7.95
C LYS A 353 18.59 -17.02 -6.59
N THR A 354 18.02 -15.97 -6.01
CA THR A 354 17.42 -16.03 -4.66
C THR A 354 15.92 -16.41 -4.67
N ARG A 355 15.43 -16.91 -5.82
CA ARG A 355 14.04 -17.18 -6.24
C ARG A 355 13.11 -15.99 -6.10
N VAL A 356 13.01 -15.13 -7.13
CA VAL A 356 12.62 -13.72 -6.99
C VAL A 356 12.39 -12.84 -8.29
N PRO A 357 11.21 -12.35 -8.60
CA PRO A 357 11.05 -11.09 -9.29
C PRO A 357 11.97 -10.00 -8.73
N LEU A 358 12.88 -9.42 -9.52
CA LEU A 358 14.01 -8.53 -9.16
C LEU A 358 14.01 -6.82 -9.15
N ARG A 359 13.79 -5.66 -10.00
CA ARG A 359 12.77 -4.90 -11.02
C ARG A 359 11.15 -4.51 -10.85
N ALA A 360 10.12 -4.81 -9.98
CA ALA A 360 9.35 -4.16 -8.81
C ALA A 360 9.68 -3.81 -7.20
N THR A 361 10.69 -3.74 -6.22
CA THR A 361 12.18 -3.64 -5.71
C THR A 361 13.14 -2.42 -5.56
N ILE A 362 14.22 -2.17 -6.31
CA ILE A 362 15.28 -1.22 -5.96
C ILE A 362 15.00 0.23 -6.37
N THR A 363 14.61 0.61 -7.62
CA THR A 363 13.83 1.85 -7.87
C THR A 363 12.70 1.99 -6.87
N CYS A 364 12.13 0.84 -6.53
CA CYS A 364 11.09 0.68 -5.55
C CYS A 364 11.55 0.88 -4.16
N GLY A 365 12.82 0.72 -3.93
CA GLY A 365 13.40 1.38 -2.86
C GLY A 365 13.18 2.86 -3.17
N VAL A 366 13.89 3.29 -4.19
CA VAL A 366 14.45 4.59 -4.13
C VAL A 366 13.49 5.75 -4.22
N LEU A 367 12.52 5.64 -5.10
CA LEU A 367 11.53 6.69 -5.27
C LEU A 367 10.73 6.79 -3.90
N ILE A 368 10.53 5.69 -3.09
CA ILE A 368 10.24 5.66 -1.62
C ILE A 368 11.53 5.82 -0.82
N THR A 369 12.42 6.64 -1.30
CA THR A 369 13.30 7.32 -0.40
C THR A 369 13.52 8.76 -0.82
N VAL A 370 13.16 9.22 -2.03
CA VAL A 370 13.16 10.66 -2.39
C VAL A 370 12.39 11.53 -1.38
N VAL A 371 11.63 10.91 -0.50
CA VAL A 371 10.47 11.52 0.16
C VAL A 371 10.69 11.70 1.66
N ALA A 372 11.66 11.01 2.30
CA ALA A 372 12.18 11.49 3.56
C ALA A 372 13.26 12.50 3.26
N LEU A 373 13.56 12.70 1.98
CA LEU A 373 13.94 14.06 1.68
C LEU A 373 12.61 14.81 1.71
N LEU A 374 11.70 14.68 0.76
CA LEU A 374 10.75 15.74 0.37
C LEU A 374 9.93 16.38 1.53
N PHE A 375 9.75 15.79 2.71
CA PHE A 375 8.55 16.07 3.51
C PHE A 375 8.63 15.71 5.05
N ASP A 376 7.95 16.34 6.08
CA ASP A 376 7.84 16.29 7.62
C ASP A 376 7.40 15.04 8.63
N ILE A 377 7.30 14.28 9.81
CA ILE A 377 6.18 13.32 10.45
C ILE A 377 3.37 14.27 11.18
N LYS A 378 2.88 15.53 11.07
CA LYS A 378 1.56 16.01 10.77
C LYS A 378 1.39 15.96 9.25
N GLN A 379 2.37 16.46 8.51
CA GLN A 379 2.36 16.42 7.06
C GLN A 379 2.66 15.08 6.31
N LEU A 380 3.60 14.12 6.54
CA LEU A 380 3.63 12.71 6.00
C LEU A 380 3.31 11.36 6.67
N VAL A 381 2.52 11.31 7.70
CA VAL A 381 -0.23 11.32 8.37
C VAL A 381 -1.40 11.89 7.62
N GLU A 382 -1.61 13.18 7.51
CA GLU A 382 -2.58 13.82 6.69
C GLU A 382 -2.85 13.24 5.31
N MET A 383 -2.40 12.06 4.99
CA MET A 383 -3.10 11.23 4.10
C MET A 383 -3.76 9.95 4.81
N LEU A 384 -3.45 9.27 5.92
CA LEU A 384 -3.95 7.95 6.50
C LEU A 384 -5.39 7.30 6.45
N SER A 385 -5.98 6.89 7.59
CA SER A 385 -7.10 5.99 8.01
C SER A 385 -8.26 5.54 7.10
N ILE A 386 -8.89 6.28 6.17
CA ILE A 386 -10.17 5.81 5.58
C ILE A 386 -9.97 4.55 4.72
N GLY A 387 -8.73 4.12 4.50
CA GLY A 387 -8.20 3.03 3.67
C GLY A 387 -8.68 1.65 3.84
N THR A 388 -7.88 0.91 4.58
CA THR A 388 -8.39 -0.01 5.58
C THR A 388 -9.83 0.21 5.92
N ILE A 389 -10.34 1.40 6.21
CA ILE A 389 -11.76 1.53 6.51
C ILE A 389 -12.64 1.15 5.29
N PHE A 390 -12.62 1.85 4.15
CA PHE A 390 -13.26 1.44 2.88
C PHE A 390 -12.82 0.01 2.54
N ALA A 391 -11.67 -0.56 2.97
CA ALA A 391 -11.25 -1.96 2.73
C ALA A 391 -11.89 -3.02 3.59
N PHE A 392 -12.00 -2.70 4.86
CA PHE A 392 -12.38 -3.59 5.91
C PHE A 392 -13.91 -3.66 5.89
N THR A 393 -14.59 -2.58 5.45
CA THR A 393 -16.00 -2.54 4.96
C THR A 393 -16.33 -3.66 3.97
N MET A 394 -15.33 -4.34 3.43
CA MET A 394 -15.33 -4.55 2.01
C MET A 394 -14.72 -5.93 1.66
N VAL A 395 -13.83 -6.50 2.50
CA VAL A 395 -13.68 -7.97 2.49
C VAL A 395 -14.98 -8.56 2.94
N ALA A 396 -15.69 -7.85 3.83
CA ALA A 396 -17.05 -8.12 4.23
C ALA A 396 -18.02 -8.30 3.05
N ILE A 397 -18.30 -7.30 2.20
CA ILE A 397 -19.16 -7.53 1.01
C ILE A 397 -18.60 -8.64 0.10
N SER A 398 -17.29 -8.85 0.09
CA SER A 398 -16.67 -9.80 -0.83
C SER A 398 -16.85 -11.24 -0.35
N VAL A 399 -16.66 -11.52 0.94
CA VAL A 399 -17.12 -12.75 1.61
C VAL A 399 -18.62 -12.90 1.38
N LEU A 400 -19.39 -11.83 1.64
CA LEU A 400 -20.84 -11.79 1.54
C LEU A 400 -21.35 -12.13 0.13
N THR A 401 -20.66 -11.72 -0.94
CA THR A 401 -21.04 -12.05 -2.33
C THR A 401 -20.52 -13.42 -2.74
N SER A 402 -19.28 -13.79 -2.38
CA SER A 402 -18.71 -15.12 -2.67
C SER A 402 -19.55 -16.27 -2.14
N ARG A 403 -20.22 -16.04 -1.00
CA ARG A 403 -21.04 -17.04 -0.30
C ARG A 403 -22.31 -17.44 -1.05
N TYR A 404 -22.63 -16.75 -2.15
CA TYR A 404 -23.77 -17.01 -3.03
C TYR A 404 -23.37 -17.14 -4.51
N THR A 405 -22.08 -17.28 -4.81
CA THR A 405 -21.58 -17.57 -6.17
C THR A 405 -21.65 -19.08 -6.44
N PRO A 406 -22.09 -19.54 -7.62
CA PRO A 406 -21.97 -20.94 -8.05
C PRO A 406 -20.50 -21.39 -8.25
N GLY A 407 -20.30 -22.65 -8.63
CA GLY A 407 -19.02 -23.18 -9.17
C GLY A 407 -17.82 -23.31 -8.23
N VAL A 408 -17.84 -22.74 -7.01
CA VAL A 408 -16.68 -22.76 -6.10
C VAL A 408 -16.34 -24.19 -5.64
N GLN A 409 -15.15 -24.68 -6.02
CA GLN A 409 -14.60 -25.96 -5.56
C GLN A 409 -14.26 -25.95 -4.05
N SER A 410 -14.42 -27.10 -3.39
CA SER A 410 -14.18 -27.26 -1.94
C SER A 410 -12.97 -28.14 -1.65
N VAL A 411 -12.14 -27.77 -0.66
CA VAL A 411 -10.95 -28.55 -0.29
C VAL A 411 -11.30 -29.59 0.80
N THR A 412 -11.61 -30.81 0.38
CA THR A 412 -11.94 -31.95 1.25
C THR A 412 -10.71 -32.60 1.89
N LEU A 413 -10.16 -31.93 2.91
CA LEU A 413 -9.51 -32.70 3.99
C LEU A 413 -10.56 -33.61 4.65
N GLN A 414 -10.22 -34.90 4.74
CA GLN A 414 -11.08 -36.04 5.11
C GLN A 414 -12.12 -35.75 6.21
N SER A 415 -13.25 -36.45 6.13
CA SER A 415 -14.48 -36.22 6.88
C SER A 415 -14.30 -36.00 8.39
N GLU A 416 -14.23 -34.73 8.79
CA GLU A 416 -14.58 -34.28 10.15
C GLU A 416 -15.53 -33.08 10.05
N SER A 417 -16.59 -33.11 10.87
CA SER A 417 -17.60 -32.07 10.97
C SER A 417 -16.99 -30.70 11.29
N ASN A 418 -17.48 -29.64 10.63
CA ASN A 418 -17.03 -28.26 10.84
C ASN A 418 -17.01 -27.84 12.31
N ARG A 419 -17.97 -28.33 13.13
CA ARG A 419 -18.02 -28.05 14.58
C ARG A 419 -16.86 -28.68 15.36
N LYS A 420 -16.34 -29.84 14.92
CA LYS A 420 -15.09 -30.43 15.43
C LYS A 420 -13.88 -29.67 14.90
N LYS A 421 -13.81 -29.39 13.59
CA LYS A 421 -12.68 -28.66 12.96
C LYS A 421 -12.41 -27.31 13.66
N THR A 422 -13.43 -26.48 13.88
CA THR A 422 -13.28 -25.20 14.61
C THR A 422 -12.84 -25.40 16.06
N LYS A 423 -13.39 -26.40 16.78
CA LYS A 423 -13.05 -26.67 18.18
C LYS A 423 -11.61 -27.18 18.33
N ARG A 424 -11.15 -28.05 17.42
CA ARG A 424 -9.78 -28.60 17.39
C ARG A 424 -8.74 -27.54 17.04
N TRP A 425 -9.08 -26.60 16.15
CA TRP A 425 -8.28 -25.41 15.86
C TRP A 425 -8.17 -24.49 17.09
N LEU A 426 -9.26 -24.24 17.81
CA LEU A 426 -9.24 -23.51 19.09
C LEU A 426 -8.42 -24.23 20.18
N GLU A 427 -8.53 -25.56 20.30
CA GLU A 427 -7.74 -26.36 21.24
C GLU A 427 -6.23 -26.28 20.93
N THR A 428 -5.86 -26.20 19.65
CA THR A 428 -4.48 -26.02 19.17
C THR A 428 -3.90 -24.65 19.55
N ILE A 429 -4.74 -23.63 19.76
CA ILE A 429 -4.31 -22.29 20.20
C ILE A 429 -3.97 -22.28 21.70
N CYS A 430 -4.63 -23.12 22.51
CA CYS A 430 -4.53 -23.05 23.97
C CYS A 430 -3.49 -23.98 24.61
N CYS A 431 -3.08 -25.10 24.00
CA CYS A 431 -2.06 -25.96 24.62
C CYS A 431 -1.29 -26.94 23.69
N ARG A 432 -0.05 -27.24 24.15
CA ARG A 432 0.91 -28.26 23.68
C ARG A 432 1.55 -28.10 22.30
N LYS A 433 2.87 -28.39 22.26
CA LYS A 433 3.60 -28.77 21.04
C LYS A 433 3.08 -30.15 20.55
N PRO A 434 3.14 -30.44 19.24
CA PRO A 434 3.16 -31.82 18.75
C PRO A 434 4.35 -32.58 19.36
N PRO A 435 4.26 -33.92 19.53
CA PRO A 435 5.41 -34.74 19.88
C PRO A 435 6.47 -34.71 18.74
N ALA A 436 7.73 -34.97 19.09
CA ALA A 436 8.81 -35.00 18.12
C ALA A 436 8.98 -36.40 17.53
N GLU A 437 8.59 -36.59 16.26
CA GLU A 437 8.75 -37.86 15.54
C GLU A 437 9.75 -37.78 14.38
N GLY A 438 10.51 -38.86 14.21
CA GLY A 438 11.87 -38.82 13.69
C GLY A 438 12.01 -38.79 12.17
N LYS A 439 13.04 -38.04 11.75
CA LYS A 439 13.80 -38.06 10.49
C LYS A 439 13.11 -38.19 9.12
N ASP A 440 13.31 -37.10 8.37
CA ASP A 440 13.39 -37.00 6.90
C ASP A 440 12.02 -37.16 6.20
N GLU A 441 11.70 -36.34 5.18
CA GLU A 441 10.36 -35.71 5.09
C GLU A 441 9.59 -35.90 3.76
N VAL A 442 8.29 -36.29 3.86
CA VAL A 442 7.30 -36.37 2.77
C VAL A 442 6.28 -35.25 2.89
N SER A 443 6.11 -34.43 1.85
CA SER A 443 4.99 -33.47 1.77
C SER A 443 3.78 -34.20 1.19
N PRO A 444 2.61 -34.21 1.87
CA PRO A 444 1.43 -34.88 1.35
C PRO A 444 0.90 -34.13 0.11
N LYS A 445 0.91 -34.79 -1.05
CA LYS A 445 0.29 -34.28 -2.29
C LYS A 445 -1.18 -33.95 -2.03
N ILE A 446 -1.61 -32.70 -2.21
CA ILE A 446 -3.02 -32.32 -2.11
C ILE A 446 -3.71 -32.62 -3.44
N SER A 447 -4.39 -33.76 -3.54
CA SER A 447 -5.21 -34.06 -4.72
C SER A 447 -6.40 -33.11 -4.81
N TYR A 448 -6.47 -32.35 -5.90
CA TYR A 448 -7.63 -31.53 -6.26
C TYR A 448 -8.60 -32.38 -7.08
N GLN A 449 -9.54 -33.03 -6.42
CA GLN A 449 -10.72 -33.56 -7.12
C GLN A 449 -11.78 -32.47 -7.27
N GLN A 450 -12.36 -32.35 -8.46
CA GLN A 450 -13.68 -31.76 -8.61
C GLN A 450 -14.65 -32.44 -7.63
N VAL A 451 -15.65 -31.70 -7.12
CA VAL A 451 -16.77 -32.31 -6.39
C VAL A 451 -17.49 -33.21 -7.38
N ALA A 452 -17.26 -34.53 -7.28
CA ALA A 452 -17.65 -35.47 -8.32
C ALA A 452 -19.16 -35.43 -8.57
N THR A 453 -19.54 -35.33 -9.84
CA THR A 453 -20.93 -35.36 -10.32
C THR A 453 -21.64 -36.70 -10.10
N ASN A 454 -20.96 -37.69 -9.50
CA ASN A 454 -21.28 -39.11 -9.65
C ASN A 454 -21.78 -39.79 -8.36
N GLU A 455 -21.95 -39.05 -7.25
CA GLU A 455 -22.66 -39.54 -6.04
C GLU A 455 -23.96 -38.78 -5.80
N GLU A 456 -24.88 -38.83 -6.77
CA GLU A 456 -26.28 -38.57 -6.48
C GLU A 456 -26.88 -39.70 -5.63
N ARG A 457 -26.95 -39.50 -4.32
CA ARG A 457 -28.01 -40.14 -3.53
C ARG A 457 -28.57 -39.25 -2.42
N SER A 458 -29.79 -38.78 -2.67
CA SER A 458 -30.75 -38.26 -1.69
C SER A 458 -30.23 -37.19 -0.72
N LEU A 459 -30.20 -35.92 -1.17
CA LEU A 459 -30.62 -34.76 -0.35
C LEU A 459 -30.76 -33.49 -1.22
N ASP A 460 -32.01 -33.12 -1.50
CA ASP A 460 -32.53 -31.82 -1.96
C ASP A 460 -31.66 -30.97 -2.91
N THR A 461 -31.92 -31.10 -4.22
CA THR A 461 -31.28 -30.31 -5.28
C THR A 461 -31.79 -28.86 -5.39
N SER A 462 -32.87 -28.47 -4.71
CA SER A 462 -33.52 -27.16 -4.88
C SER A 462 -32.74 -25.96 -4.34
N ASN A 463 -31.69 -26.21 -3.55
CA ASN A 463 -31.10 -25.23 -2.64
C ASN A 463 -29.62 -24.88 -2.93
N LYS A 464 -29.15 -25.11 -4.16
CA LYS A 464 -27.80 -24.69 -4.62
C LYS A 464 -27.85 -23.26 -5.20
N PRO A 465 -26.78 -22.44 -5.05
CA PRO A 465 -26.71 -21.14 -5.72
C PRO A 465 -26.59 -21.31 -7.24
N ASP A 466 -27.44 -20.59 -7.97
CA ASP A 466 -27.46 -20.38 -9.43
C ASP A 466 -26.90 -18.97 -9.75
N GLU A 467 -26.60 -18.64 -11.01
CA GLU A 467 -26.10 -17.29 -11.34
C GLU A 467 -27.12 -16.21 -10.92
N LYS A 468 -28.41 -16.48 -11.12
CA LYS A 468 -29.51 -15.60 -10.71
C LYS A 468 -29.53 -15.38 -9.20
N THR A 469 -29.08 -16.36 -8.41
CA THR A 469 -28.87 -16.21 -6.96
C THR A 469 -27.67 -15.32 -6.67
N SER A 470 -26.55 -15.49 -7.37
CA SER A 470 -25.37 -14.64 -7.20
C SER A 470 -25.66 -13.17 -7.56
N PHE A 471 -26.38 -12.94 -8.65
CA PHE A 471 -26.86 -11.62 -9.08
C PHE A 471 -27.79 -10.97 -8.05
N ARG A 472 -28.79 -11.69 -7.55
CA ARG A 472 -29.68 -11.22 -6.46
C ARG A 472 -28.90 -10.91 -5.18
N ALA A 473 -27.95 -11.76 -4.79
CA ALA A 473 -27.11 -11.53 -3.63
C ALA A 473 -26.22 -10.28 -3.79
N ARG A 474 -25.68 -10.02 -4.99
CA ARG A 474 -24.94 -8.78 -5.31
C ARG A 474 -25.83 -7.54 -5.19
N ILE A 475 -27.04 -7.54 -5.78
CA ILE A 475 -28.00 -6.42 -5.67
C ILE A 475 -28.40 -6.17 -4.21
N GLY A 476 -28.79 -7.22 -3.48
CA GLY A 476 -29.16 -7.10 -2.06
C GLY A 476 -28.00 -6.54 -1.22
N THR A 477 -26.77 -6.95 -1.52
CA THR A 477 -25.57 -6.48 -0.82
C THR A 477 -25.23 -5.02 -1.13
N PHE A 478 -25.48 -4.54 -2.35
CA PHE A 478 -25.42 -3.11 -2.64
C PHE A 478 -26.49 -2.32 -1.89
N MET A 479 -27.75 -2.76 -1.94
CA MET A 479 -28.87 -2.07 -1.26
C MET A 479 -28.66 -2.00 0.25
N LEU A 480 -28.12 -3.08 0.86
CA LEU A 480 -27.67 -3.10 2.25
C LEU A 480 -26.62 -2.02 2.54
N THR A 481 -25.65 -1.85 1.65
CA THR A 481 -24.52 -0.91 1.87
C THR A 481 -24.91 0.53 1.59
N LEU A 482 -25.74 0.76 0.59
CA LEU A 482 -26.33 2.06 0.29
C LEU A 482 -27.23 2.54 1.44
N SER A 483 -28.05 1.65 2.01
CA SER A 483 -28.91 1.98 3.15
C SER A 483 -28.16 2.13 4.47
N ILE A 484 -27.11 1.33 4.72
CA ILE A 484 -26.13 1.57 5.80
C ILE A 484 -25.51 2.97 5.67
N THR A 485 -25.06 3.33 4.46
CA THR A 485 -24.43 4.64 4.20
C THR A 485 -25.41 5.80 4.37
N GLY A 486 -26.64 5.65 3.86
CA GLY A 486 -27.71 6.64 4.04
C GLY A 486 -28.08 6.86 5.51
N LEU A 487 -28.23 5.78 6.28
CA LEU A 487 -28.50 5.86 7.72
C LEU A 487 -27.39 6.59 8.46
N ILE A 488 -26.12 6.23 8.19
CA ILE A 488 -24.95 6.81 8.87
C ILE A 488 -24.79 8.29 8.52
N ILE A 489 -24.99 8.69 7.26
CA ILE A 489 -24.97 10.11 6.85
C ILE A 489 -26.12 10.87 7.54
N CYS A 490 -27.32 10.28 7.64
CA CYS A 490 -28.45 10.90 8.34
C CYS A 490 -28.14 11.11 9.84
N LEU A 491 -27.67 10.07 10.53
CA LEU A 491 -27.29 10.13 11.95
C LEU A 491 -26.18 11.15 12.24
N THR A 492 -25.20 11.28 11.35
CA THR A 492 -24.03 12.16 11.56
C THR A 492 -24.22 13.60 11.07
N ARG A 493 -25.09 13.85 10.08
CA ARG A 493 -25.34 15.20 9.52
C ARG A 493 -26.63 15.85 10.00
N ALA A 494 -27.64 15.08 10.40
CA ALA A 494 -28.91 15.58 10.94
C ALA A 494 -29.03 15.42 12.47
N GLY A 495 -27.93 15.11 13.18
CA GLY A 495 -27.95 14.79 14.61
C GLY A 495 -28.56 15.90 15.50
N ALA A 496 -28.32 17.18 15.18
CA ALA A 496 -28.90 18.29 15.94
C ALA A 496 -30.42 18.42 15.75
N GLN A 497 -30.92 18.04 14.58
CA GLN A 497 -32.35 18.00 14.21
C GLN A 497 -33.03 16.77 14.81
N LEU A 498 -32.32 15.63 14.83
CA LEU A 498 -32.77 14.40 15.46
C LEU A 498 -32.93 14.55 16.99
N VAL A 499 -32.01 15.27 17.64
CA VAL A 499 -32.10 15.63 19.08
C VAL A 499 -33.24 16.63 19.36
N ARG A 500 -33.65 17.44 18.37
CA ARG A 500 -34.82 18.33 18.46
C ARG A 500 -36.16 17.63 18.16
N GLY A 501 -36.11 16.40 17.64
CA GLY A 501 -37.31 15.64 17.24
C GLY A 501 -37.89 16.02 15.87
N ASP A 502 -37.10 16.65 14.97
CA ASP A 502 -37.57 17.05 13.65
C ASP A 502 -38.07 15.84 12.83
N ALA A 503 -39.38 15.81 12.54
CA ALA A 503 -40.06 14.64 11.98
C ALA A 503 -39.45 14.11 10.67
N TRP A 504 -38.91 14.98 9.82
CA TRP A 504 -38.27 14.59 8.56
C TRP A 504 -36.96 13.81 8.77
N ALA A 505 -36.17 14.15 9.80
CA ALA A 505 -34.92 13.48 10.12
C ALA A 505 -35.18 12.09 10.75
N VAL A 506 -36.21 12.01 11.62
CA VAL A 506 -36.69 10.75 12.19
C VAL A 506 -37.21 9.82 11.08
N LEU A 507 -38.02 10.34 10.15
CA LEU A 507 -38.55 9.58 9.01
C LEU A 507 -37.42 8.97 8.15
N LEU A 508 -36.38 9.75 7.81
CA LEU A 508 -35.24 9.26 7.02
C LEU A 508 -34.47 8.15 7.74
N CYS A 509 -34.20 8.30 9.05
CA CYS A 509 -33.58 7.25 9.85
C CYS A 509 -34.42 5.96 9.87
N CYS A 510 -35.74 6.05 10.00
CA CYS A 510 -36.64 4.90 9.94
C CYS A 510 -36.66 4.24 8.55
N ILE A 511 -36.68 5.02 7.46
CA ILE A 511 -36.63 4.51 6.09
C ILE A 511 -35.35 3.72 5.85
N PHE A 512 -34.17 4.29 6.15
CA PHE A 512 -32.91 3.57 5.95
C PHE A 512 -32.78 2.35 6.87
N GLY A 513 -33.25 2.43 8.13
CA GLY A 513 -33.30 1.26 9.03
C GLY A 513 -34.14 0.11 8.45
N MET A 514 -35.32 0.40 7.90
CA MET A 514 -36.16 -0.60 7.23
C MET A 514 -35.51 -1.15 5.95
N MET A 515 -34.79 -0.34 5.18
CA MET A 515 -34.03 -0.79 4.01
C MET A 515 -32.88 -1.75 4.38
N ILE A 516 -32.19 -1.52 5.51
CA ILE A 516 -31.15 -2.42 6.02
C ILE A 516 -31.74 -3.78 6.40
N ILE A 517 -32.84 -3.78 7.17
CA ILE A 517 -33.51 -5.01 7.63
C ILE A 517 -34.04 -5.81 6.44
N THR A 518 -34.73 -5.17 5.50
CA THR A 518 -35.26 -5.84 4.30
C THR A 518 -34.14 -6.38 3.40
N SER A 519 -33.04 -5.63 3.22
CA SER A 519 -31.87 -6.11 2.46
C SER A 519 -31.21 -7.33 3.12
N LEU A 520 -31.06 -7.34 4.45
CA LEU A 520 -30.55 -8.49 5.20
C LEU A 520 -31.45 -9.72 5.04
N VAL A 521 -32.76 -9.57 5.22
CA VAL A 521 -33.73 -10.67 5.04
C VAL A 521 -33.71 -11.19 3.59
N TYR A 522 -33.57 -10.31 2.60
CA TYR A 522 -33.46 -10.68 1.19
C TYR A 522 -32.21 -11.53 0.89
N ILE A 523 -31.06 -11.17 1.46
CA ILE A 523 -29.81 -11.94 1.34
C ILE A 523 -29.87 -13.25 2.16
N MET A 524 -30.52 -13.25 3.32
CA MET A 524 -30.70 -14.46 4.14
C MET A 524 -31.59 -15.52 3.48
N ARG A 525 -32.48 -15.12 2.57
CA ARG A 525 -33.36 -16.02 1.79
C ARG A 525 -32.74 -16.59 0.51
N GLN A 526 -31.52 -16.19 0.14
CA GLN A 526 -30.83 -16.77 -1.01
C GLN A 526 -30.12 -18.10 -0.62
N PRO A 527 -30.09 -19.14 -1.49
CA PRO A 527 -29.32 -20.36 -1.23
C PRO A 527 -27.81 -20.09 -1.18
N LYS A 528 -27.12 -20.68 -0.20
CA LYS A 528 -25.69 -20.45 0.08
C LYS A 528 -24.82 -21.54 -0.54
N ASN A 529 -23.60 -21.19 -0.95
CA ASN A 529 -22.62 -22.15 -1.45
C ASN A 529 -22.14 -23.08 -0.31
N SER A 530 -22.12 -24.40 -0.58
CA SER A 530 -21.75 -25.47 0.35
C SER A 530 -20.23 -25.66 0.53
N ALA A 531 -19.39 -24.97 -0.24
CA ALA A 531 -17.93 -25.10 -0.19
C ALA A 531 -17.35 -24.76 1.18
N THR A 532 -16.59 -25.71 1.73
CA THR A 532 -15.91 -25.60 3.02
C THR A 532 -14.41 -25.33 2.84
N PHE A 533 -13.86 -24.55 3.78
CA PHE A 533 -12.46 -24.11 3.80
C PHE A 533 -11.89 -24.26 5.22
N PRO A 534 -10.55 -24.28 5.41
CA PRO A 534 -9.93 -24.39 6.73
C PRO A 534 -10.34 -23.30 7.73
N PHE A 535 -10.70 -22.11 7.25
CA PHE A 535 -11.31 -21.03 8.02
C PHE A 535 -12.47 -20.41 7.22
N MET A 536 -13.55 -20.03 7.90
CA MET A 536 -14.78 -19.48 7.31
C MET A 536 -15.37 -18.44 8.27
N VAL A 537 -15.88 -17.32 7.75
CA VAL A 537 -16.54 -16.28 8.55
C VAL A 537 -17.83 -16.82 9.15
N PRO A 538 -18.01 -16.82 10.49
CA PRO A 538 -19.27 -17.22 11.10
C PRO A 538 -20.36 -16.16 10.85
N GLY A 539 -21.63 -16.58 10.87
CA GLY A 539 -22.76 -15.64 10.90
C GLY A 539 -23.00 -14.80 9.64
N VAL A 540 -22.42 -15.12 8.48
CA VAL A 540 -22.76 -14.45 7.20
C VAL A 540 -24.28 -14.58 6.93
N PRO A 541 -25.03 -13.48 6.67
CA PRO A 541 -24.54 -12.15 6.25
C PRO A 541 -24.26 -11.12 7.36
N ILE A 542 -24.58 -11.41 8.62
CA ILE A 542 -24.61 -10.43 9.72
C ILE A 542 -23.21 -9.90 10.07
N ILE A 543 -22.20 -10.77 10.21
CA ILE A 543 -20.83 -10.30 10.53
C ILE A 543 -20.29 -9.37 9.42
N PRO A 544 -20.36 -9.73 8.13
CA PRO A 544 -20.09 -8.78 7.05
C PRO A 544 -20.90 -7.49 7.14
N ALA A 545 -22.22 -7.54 7.42
CA ALA A 545 -23.05 -6.35 7.54
C ALA A 545 -22.64 -5.40 8.68
N ILE A 546 -22.27 -5.93 9.85
CA ILE A 546 -21.74 -5.14 10.97
C ILE A 546 -20.35 -4.58 10.61
N THR A 547 -19.54 -5.35 9.90
CA THR A 547 -18.23 -4.90 9.41
C THR A 547 -18.38 -3.77 8.36
N ILE A 548 -19.39 -3.85 7.50
CA ILE A 548 -19.78 -2.77 6.57
C ILE A 548 -20.24 -1.55 7.38
N PHE A 549 -21.14 -1.72 8.34
CA PHE A 549 -21.67 -0.63 9.17
C PHE A 549 -20.58 0.11 9.95
N LEU A 550 -19.74 -0.61 10.69
CA LEU A 550 -18.67 -0.01 11.49
C LEU A 550 -17.69 0.74 10.61
N ASN A 551 -17.28 0.15 9.48
CA ASN A 551 -16.33 0.82 8.62
C ASN A 551 -16.98 1.97 7.82
N VAL A 552 -18.24 1.89 7.37
CA VAL A 552 -18.96 3.06 6.81
C VAL A 552 -19.13 4.17 7.86
N LEU A 553 -19.32 3.83 9.14
CA LEU A 553 -19.42 4.80 10.23
C LEU A 553 -18.11 5.53 10.43
N LEU A 554 -17.00 4.78 10.49
CA LEU A 554 -15.69 5.40 10.54
C LEU A 554 -15.46 6.24 9.27
N ILE A 555 -15.79 5.74 8.07
CA ILE A 555 -15.74 6.47 6.80
C ILE A 555 -16.33 7.88 6.90
N VAL A 556 -17.57 7.99 7.36
CA VAL A 556 -18.32 9.26 7.35
C VAL A 556 -17.86 10.21 8.47
N MET A 557 -17.25 9.69 9.53
CA MET A 557 -16.75 10.50 10.65
C MET A 557 -15.42 11.20 10.38
N LEU A 558 -14.79 10.90 9.24
CA LEU A 558 -13.50 11.44 8.93
C LEU A 558 -13.66 12.73 8.10
N ASN A 559 -12.86 13.74 8.41
CA ASN A 559 -13.21 15.13 8.13
C ASN A 559 -12.97 15.53 6.67
N HIS A 560 -13.52 16.66 6.23
CA HIS A 560 -13.55 17.06 4.84
C HIS A 560 -12.21 17.12 4.12
N TRP A 561 -11.05 17.24 4.80
CA TRP A 561 -9.78 17.00 4.11
C TRP A 561 -9.25 15.59 4.13
N THR A 562 -9.72 14.66 4.97
CA THR A 562 -9.83 13.26 4.51
C THR A 562 -10.34 13.28 3.10
N TYR A 563 -11.54 13.87 2.92
CA TYR A 563 -12.33 14.03 1.70
C TYR A 563 -11.72 15.05 0.72
N ILE A 564 -10.52 15.57 1.05
CA ILE A 564 -9.71 16.37 0.16
C ILE A 564 -8.37 15.69 -0.08
N ARG A 565 -7.98 14.52 0.46
CA ARG A 565 -6.76 13.83 0.00
C ARG A 565 -6.67 12.39 -0.58
N PHE A 566 -7.75 11.80 -1.08
CA PHE A 566 -7.75 10.55 -1.85
C PHE A 566 -8.24 10.48 -3.32
N GLY A 567 -8.58 11.62 -3.95
CA GLY A 567 -8.97 11.84 -5.37
C GLY A 567 -8.51 12.93 -6.47
N VAL A 568 -7.50 13.85 -6.58
CA VAL A 568 -6.01 13.84 -6.44
C VAL A 568 -5.34 12.56 -5.97
N TRP A 569 -6.16 11.52 -5.87
CA TRP A 569 -5.92 10.21 -6.41
C TRP A 569 -7.05 9.60 -7.34
N MET A 570 -8.08 10.36 -7.89
CA MET A 570 -8.70 10.32 -9.27
C MET A 570 -8.89 11.59 -10.35
N ALA A 571 -7.88 12.35 -10.95
CA ALA A 571 -7.24 12.54 -12.38
C ALA A 571 -5.56 12.50 -12.75
N VAL A 572 -4.38 11.68 -12.60
CA VAL A 572 -3.57 10.31 -12.10
C VAL A 572 -3.88 8.75 -11.41
N GLY A 573 -4.96 7.98 -10.89
CA GLY A 573 -6.51 7.65 -11.01
C GLY A 573 -7.34 7.07 -12.29
N LEU A 574 -8.34 7.55 -13.11
CA LEU A 574 -8.68 7.19 -14.61
C LEU A 574 -8.52 8.32 -15.59
N LEU A 575 -7.33 8.24 -16.09
CA LEU A 575 -6.69 8.69 -17.27
C LEU A 575 -5.59 7.58 -17.52
N VAL A 576 -5.85 6.33 -17.10
CA VAL A 576 -5.09 5.07 -17.22
C VAL A 576 -6.15 3.97 -17.64
N TYR A 577 -7.30 4.35 -18.29
CA TYR A 577 -8.32 3.56 -19.09
C TYR A 577 -8.99 3.74 -20.56
N PHE A 578 -8.58 4.63 -21.51
CA PHE A 578 -8.43 4.55 -23.01
C PHE A 578 -7.08 5.10 -23.75
N PHE A 579 -5.99 5.62 -23.10
CA PHE A 579 -4.47 5.83 -23.28
C PHE A 579 -3.22 5.37 -22.21
N TYR A 580 -3.18 4.43 -21.16
CA TYR A 580 -2.45 3.08 -20.80
C TYR A 580 -2.63 1.62 -21.47
N GLY A 581 -3.78 1.03 -21.82
CA GLY A 581 -4.18 -0.16 -22.57
C GLY A 581 -5.62 -0.73 -22.38
N TYR A 582 -6.56 -0.32 -23.20
CA TYR A 582 -7.93 -0.83 -23.20
C TYR A 582 -8.24 -1.55 -24.58
N SER A 583 -7.23 -2.30 -25.13
CA SER A 583 -7.10 -3.21 -26.34
C SER A 583 -6.39 -4.68 -26.46
N HIS A 584 -5.34 -5.47 -25.96
CA HIS A 584 -4.01 -5.73 -25.19
C HIS A 584 -3.60 -6.32 -23.76
N SER A 585 -4.34 -6.25 -22.64
CA SER A 585 -3.94 -6.90 -21.36
C SER A 585 -3.94 -8.42 -21.56
N ILE A 586 -3.24 -9.23 -20.73
CA ILE A 586 -3.23 -10.70 -20.96
C ILE A 586 -4.64 -11.22 -21.06
N GLN A 587 -5.37 -11.07 -19.95
CA GLN A 587 -6.75 -11.45 -19.82
C GLN A 587 -7.59 -10.98 -21.02
N SER A 588 -7.29 -9.78 -21.48
CA SER A 588 -8.05 -9.11 -22.51
C SER A 588 -7.92 -9.62 -23.94
N PHE A 589 -6.92 -10.46 -24.16
CA PHE A 589 -6.68 -11.12 -25.43
C PHE A 589 -7.16 -12.56 -25.44
N ARG A 590 -7.86 -13.01 -24.39
CA ARG A 590 -8.81 -14.08 -24.58
C ARG A 590 -9.88 -13.60 -25.56
N PRO A 591 -10.15 -14.30 -26.68
CA PRO A 591 -11.42 -14.12 -27.38
C PRO A 591 -12.55 -14.35 -26.39
N SER A 592 -13.57 -13.49 -26.39
CA SER A 592 -14.77 -13.77 -25.61
C SER A 592 -15.48 -14.99 -26.19
N GLU A 593 -15.84 -15.93 -25.33
CA GLU A 593 -16.72 -17.03 -25.66
C GLU A 593 -18.09 -16.45 -26.03
N GLU A 594 -18.36 -16.29 -27.33
CA GLU A 594 -19.72 -16.07 -27.81
C GLU A 594 -20.53 -17.36 -27.63
N PRO A 595 -21.79 -17.29 -27.17
CA PRO A 595 -22.63 -18.48 -27.02
C PRO A 595 -22.87 -19.14 -28.38
N ALA A 596 -22.80 -20.47 -28.41
CA ALA A 596 -22.60 -21.28 -29.61
C ALA A 596 -23.80 -21.41 -30.59
N GLU A 597 -24.69 -20.42 -30.65
CA GLU A 597 -25.95 -20.47 -31.42
C GLU A 597 -25.96 -19.66 -32.74
N SER A 598 -24.84 -19.04 -33.16
CA SER A 598 -24.81 -18.19 -34.38
C SER A 598 -23.77 -18.58 -35.46
N ALA A 599 -23.05 -19.70 -35.29
CA ALA A 599 -22.11 -20.21 -36.29
C ALA A 599 -22.78 -21.00 -37.43
N PHE A 600 -23.75 -20.38 -38.13
CA PHE A 600 -24.33 -20.92 -39.36
C PHE A 600 -24.55 -19.81 -40.39
N ILE A 601 -24.20 -20.08 -41.65
CA ILE A 601 -24.23 -19.14 -42.79
C ILE A 601 -23.23 -17.96 -42.69
N LEU A 602 -21.99 -18.20 -43.13
CA LEU A 602 -21.52 -17.57 -44.37
C LEU A 602 -20.35 -18.38 -44.98
N SER A 603 -20.34 -18.43 -46.31
CA SER A 603 -19.35 -19.14 -47.13
C SER A 603 -18.64 -18.13 -48.03
N GLU A 604 -17.56 -18.60 -48.68
CA GLU A 604 -16.77 -17.92 -49.71
C GLU A 604 -15.71 -16.90 -49.20
N ALA A 605 -14.65 -16.76 -50.00
CA ALA A 605 -13.37 -16.14 -49.62
C ALA A 605 -13.11 -14.83 -50.44
N PRO A 606 -11.96 -14.12 -50.30
CA PRO A 606 -10.68 -14.63 -50.83
C PRO A 606 -9.43 -14.27 -50.00
N ASP A 607 -8.27 -14.76 -50.46
CA ASP A 607 -6.94 -14.26 -50.09
C ASP A 607 -6.80 -12.73 -50.26
N PHE A 608 -6.09 -12.08 -49.34
CA PHE A 608 -5.53 -10.74 -49.59
C PHE A 608 -4.18 -10.52 -48.89
N GLY A 609 -3.13 -11.09 -49.46
CA GLY A 609 -1.75 -10.73 -49.12
C GLY A 609 -1.34 -9.36 -49.68
N LYS A 610 -0.50 -8.64 -48.92
CA LYS A 610 0.22 -7.40 -49.33
C LYS A 610 -0.65 -6.19 -49.71
N GLU A 611 -0.83 -5.27 -48.76
CA GLU A 611 -0.82 -3.84 -49.11
C GLU A 611 0.11 -3.06 -48.17
N ILE A 612 0.98 -2.21 -48.74
CA ILE A 612 2.10 -1.56 -48.03
C ILE A 612 1.92 -0.04 -48.03
N ARG A 613 1.96 0.54 -46.82
CA ARG A 613 2.34 1.95 -46.55
C ARG A 613 1.58 3.04 -47.34
N SER A 614 0.28 3.22 -47.05
CA SER A 614 -0.42 4.49 -47.37
C SER A 614 -0.41 5.46 -46.18
N SER A 615 0.01 6.71 -46.43
CA SER A 615 0.30 7.72 -45.41
C SER A 615 -0.87 8.69 -45.14
N LYS A 616 -2.03 8.15 -44.73
CA LYS A 616 -3.05 8.94 -44.01
C LYS A 616 -3.31 8.28 -42.66
N MET A 617 -2.91 8.96 -41.58
CA MET A 617 -3.18 8.50 -40.22
C MET A 617 -4.60 8.89 -39.83
N THR A 618 -5.56 8.05 -40.25
CA THR A 618 -6.99 8.19 -39.90
C THR A 618 -7.15 8.44 -38.40
N MET A 619 -8.10 9.31 -38.00
CA MET A 619 -8.31 9.67 -36.59
C MET A 619 -8.46 8.44 -35.68
N LEU A 620 -9.17 7.40 -36.12
CA LEU A 620 -9.28 6.11 -35.43
C LEU A 620 -7.95 5.37 -35.29
N ARG A 621 -7.02 5.50 -36.25
CA ARG A 621 -5.67 4.91 -36.18
C ARG A 621 -4.77 5.72 -35.24
N PHE A 622 -4.82 7.05 -35.28
CA PHE A 622 -4.12 7.91 -34.31
C PHE A 622 -4.64 7.66 -32.89
N LEU A 623 -5.97 7.65 -32.72
CA LEU A 623 -6.60 7.24 -31.48
C LEU A 623 -6.16 5.83 -31.09
N ARG A 624 -6.07 4.84 -31.98
CA ARG A 624 -5.58 3.49 -31.63
C ARG A 624 -4.08 3.42 -31.26
N LEU A 625 -3.24 4.33 -31.77
CA LEU A 625 -1.85 4.50 -31.29
C LEU A 625 -1.85 5.10 -29.88
N LEU A 626 -2.66 6.13 -29.65
CA LEU A 626 -2.85 6.69 -28.33
C LEU A 626 -3.57 5.71 -27.40
N THR A 627 -4.44 4.83 -27.90
CA THR A 627 -5.20 3.79 -27.19
C THR A 627 -4.45 2.44 -27.19
N ARG A 628 -3.15 2.42 -27.50
CA ARG A 628 -2.32 1.20 -27.54
C ARG A 628 -2.35 0.44 -26.22
N ARG A 629 -3.28 -0.49 -26.10
CA ARG A 629 -3.03 -1.62 -25.20
C ARG A 629 -1.66 -2.41 -25.65
N LYS A 630 0.18 -3.77 -24.08
CA LYS A 630 1.52 -4.34 -24.01
C LYS A 630 1.21 -5.63 -23.31
N GLU A 631 1.44 -6.76 -23.94
CA GLU A 631 1.10 -8.04 -23.31
C GLU A 631 2.17 -8.44 -22.34
N ILE A 632 1.81 -9.23 -21.33
CA ILE A 632 2.63 -9.22 -20.12
C ILE A 632 2.97 -10.61 -19.61
N ASP A 633 4.02 -11.14 -20.18
CA ASP A 633 4.64 -12.41 -19.80
C ASP A 633 5.27 -12.32 -18.40
N ASN A 634 4.80 -13.14 -17.45
CA ASN A 634 5.32 -13.17 -16.08
C ASN A 634 6.10 -14.44 -15.75
N ASP A 635 6.78 -15.03 -16.74
CA ASP A 635 7.95 -15.84 -16.44
C ASP A 635 9.14 -14.98 -15.97
N LEU A 636 10.09 -15.63 -15.31
CA LEU A 636 10.96 -15.08 -14.32
C LEU A 636 12.41 -15.59 -14.49
N SER A 637 12.82 -15.77 -15.77
CA SER A 637 14.13 -16.22 -16.27
C SER A 637 15.01 -15.12 -16.95
N ASN A 638 14.48 -14.33 -17.89
CA ASN A 638 15.11 -13.16 -18.54
C ASN A 638 15.17 -11.84 -17.70
N SER A 639 16.24 -11.59 -16.93
CA SER A 639 16.45 -10.28 -16.25
C SER A 639 17.88 -9.82 -16.07
N GLN A 640 18.01 -8.49 -15.99
CA GLN A 640 19.29 -7.79 -16.13
C GLN A 640 19.88 -7.08 -14.89
N LEU A 641 19.22 -7.02 -13.74
CA LEU A 641 19.83 -6.55 -12.49
C LEU A 641 19.70 -7.67 -11.43
N ARG A 642 20.29 -7.50 -10.24
CA ARG A 642 20.73 -8.64 -9.42
C ARG A 642 19.82 -8.94 -8.23
N ARG A 643 19.53 -10.22 -7.98
CA ARG A 643 18.46 -10.75 -7.09
C ARG A 643 18.70 -10.43 -5.59
N CYS A 644 18.54 -9.16 -5.17
CA CYS A 644 19.01 -8.62 -3.89
C CYS A 644 18.35 -7.28 -3.39
N LEU A 645 17.13 -7.35 -2.85
CA LEU A 645 16.58 -6.56 -1.72
C LEU A 645 15.29 -7.28 -1.35
N ASN A 646 14.85 -7.49 -0.10
CA ASN A 646 13.55 -8.19 0.06
C ASN A 646 12.46 -7.84 1.07
N VAL A 647 12.80 -7.38 2.26
CA VAL A 647 11.87 -7.29 3.39
C VAL A 647 12.37 -6.19 4.37
N PHE A 648 13.40 -6.46 5.18
CA PHE A 648 14.14 -5.48 5.99
C PHE A 648 14.36 -4.24 5.18
N ASP A 649 15.21 -4.33 4.20
CA ASP A 649 14.83 -3.85 2.93
C ASP A 649 14.87 -2.32 2.71
N LEU A 650 14.42 -1.84 1.57
CA LEU A 650 12.99 -1.90 1.38
C LEU A 650 12.29 -1.32 2.59
N THR A 651 12.08 -2.00 3.72
CA THR A 651 11.37 -1.32 4.80
C THR A 651 12.08 -0.11 5.18
N SER A 652 13.38 -0.24 5.45
CA SER A 652 14.10 0.95 5.74
C SER A 652 14.06 1.85 4.53
N ILE A 653 14.21 1.37 3.29
CA ILE A 653 14.21 2.28 2.13
C ILE A 653 12.97 3.12 2.20
N GLY A 654 11.83 2.46 2.07
CA GLY A 654 10.54 2.93 2.44
C GLY A 654 10.67 4.04 3.43
N VAL A 655 11.18 3.73 4.61
CA VAL A 655 11.53 4.58 5.76
C VAL A 655 12.22 5.85 5.36
N GLY A 656 13.26 5.81 4.58
CA GLY A 656 13.84 7.03 4.04
C GLY A 656 12.96 7.77 3.04
N ALA A 657 11.68 7.46 2.83
CA ALA A 657 10.73 8.24 2.03
C ALA A 657 9.72 9.06 2.78
N THR A 658 9.55 9.14 4.07
CA THR A 658 8.71 10.23 4.56
C THR A 658 9.15 10.57 5.96
N VAL A 659 8.41 11.41 6.68
CA VAL A 659 8.92 12.25 7.80
C VAL A 659 9.95 13.27 7.44
N GLY A 660 10.83 12.92 6.51
CA GLY A 660 11.81 13.76 5.88
C GLY A 660 11.93 15.22 6.21
N ALA A 661 11.66 16.09 5.25
CA ALA A 661 12.01 17.48 5.30
C ALA A 661 11.68 18.25 6.58
N GLY A 662 10.75 17.88 7.46
CA GLY A 662 10.13 18.95 8.25
C GLY A 662 9.56 18.71 9.60
N LEU A 663 9.78 17.59 10.27
CA LEU A 663 9.19 17.31 11.57
C LEU A 663 9.48 18.37 12.63
N TYR A 664 10.64 18.99 12.44
CA TYR A 664 11.16 20.06 13.26
C TYR A 664 10.71 21.42 12.72
N VAL A 665 9.70 21.45 11.84
CA VAL A 665 9.41 22.52 10.86
C VAL A 665 7.97 22.68 10.52
N VAL A 666 7.36 21.91 9.60
CA VAL A 666 6.04 22.28 9.04
C VAL A 666 4.96 21.81 10.01
N THR A 667 5.30 20.81 10.82
CA THR A 667 4.89 20.65 12.22
C THR A 667 4.79 21.97 12.99
N GLY A 668 5.85 22.79 13.06
CA GLY A 668 5.83 24.09 13.74
C GLY A 668 5.28 25.27 12.93
N GLN A 669 5.46 25.32 11.62
CA GLN A 669 5.00 26.40 10.76
C GLN A 669 3.48 26.31 10.59
N ILE A 670 2.92 25.11 10.43
CA ILE A 670 1.46 24.93 10.34
C ILE A 670 0.83 24.93 11.76
N ALA A 671 1.62 24.73 12.84
CA ALA A 671 1.25 25.12 14.21
C ALA A 671 0.97 26.61 14.28
N ARG A 672 2.02 27.35 13.97
CA ARG A 672 2.10 28.78 14.15
C ARG A 672 1.18 29.53 13.21
N ASP A 673 1.19 29.20 11.92
CA ASP A 673 0.65 30.04 10.86
C ASP A 673 -0.74 29.59 10.32
N VAL A 674 -1.25 28.40 10.69
CA VAL A 674 -2.46 27.82 10.03
C VAL A 674 -3.45 27.09 10.95
N SER A 675 -3.01 26.37 11.99
CA SER A 675 -3.90 25.46 12.74
C SER A 675 -3.80 25.52 14.27
N GLY A 676 -2.88 26.30 14.83
CA GLY A 676 -2.78 26.51 16.27
C GLY A 676 -2.32 25.26 17.02
N PRO A 677 -3.05 24.83 18.07
CA PRO A 677 -2.91 23.50 18.69
C PRO A 677 -3.89 22.43 18.17
N ALA A 678 -5.03 22.79 17.56
CA ALA A 678 -5.87 21.86 16.77
C ALA A 678 -5.23 21.45 15.43
N ILE A 679 -4.02 21.93 15.23
CA ILE A 679 -2.96 21.31 14.46
C ILE A 679 -3.03 19.79 14.41
N VAL A 680 -3.20 19.13 15.55
CA VAL A 680 -3.07 17.67 15.57
C VAL A 680 -4.36 16.95 15.21
N LEU A 681 -5.51 17.62 15.38
CA LEU A 681 -6.72 17.23 14.66
C LEU A 681 -6.47 17.29 13.18
N SER A 682 -5.94 18.40 12.68
CA SER A 682 -5.72 18.51 11.24
C SER A 682 -4.74 17.47 10.74
N PHE A 683 -3.71 17.21 11.53
CA PHE A 683 -2.84 16.08 11.32
C PHE A 683 -3.61 14.76 11.23
N PHE A 684 -4.50 14.43 12.19
CA PHE A 684 -5.41 13.29 12.06
C PHE A 684 -6.47 13.40 10.95
N ILE A 685 -6.89 14.58 10.52
CA ILE A 685 -8.07 14.77 9.67
C ILE A 685 -7.86 14.24 8.30
N ALA A 686 -6.69 14.54 7.79
CA ALA A 686 -6.35 14.03 6.52
C ALA A 686 -5.60 12.71 6.72
N ALA A 687 -5.30 12.28 7.96
CA ALA A 687 -4.92 10.92 8.41
C ALA A 687 -5.94 9.89 8.10
N VAL A 688 -6.34 9.91 6.83
CA VAL A 688 -7.56 9.36 6.32
C VAL A 688 -7.60 9.25 4.77
N ALA A 689 -7.29 10.29 4.04
CA ALA A 689 -7.00 10.27 2.60
C ALA A 689 -6.08 9.21 1.92
N ALA A 690 -5.53 8.17 2.56
CA ALA A 690 -4.26 7.58 2.10
C ALA A 690 -3.91 6.25 2.61
N PHE A 691 -4.13 5.92 3.90
CA PHE A 691 -4.93 4.71 4.11
C PHE A 691 -5.94 4.63 2.95
N LEU A 692 -6.76 5.66 2.68
CA LEU A 692 -7.64 5.60 1.50
C LEU A 692 -7.14 5.72 0.08
N SER A 693 -6.19 6.58 -0.25
CA SER A 693 -5.43 6.26 -1.46
C SER A 693 -4.54 5.05 -1.21
N GLY A 694 -4.88 4.11 -0.34
CA GLY A 694 -3.90 3.18 0.10
C GLY A 694 -4.10 1.75 0.61
N ILE A 695 -5.22 1.12 0.41
CA ILE A 695 -5.25 -0.34 0.55
C ILE A 695 -5.00 -1.14 -0.78
N CYS A 696 -4.60 -0.53 -1.94
CA CYS A 696 -4.53 -1.11 -3.34
C CYS A 696 -3.54 -0.81 -4.61
N TYR A 697 -2.75 0.25 -4.95
CA TYR A 697 -1.53 0.37 -5.88
C TYR A 697 -0.39 -0.61 -5.61
N ALA A 698 -0.58 -1.47 -4.64
CA ALA A 698 0.12 -2.70 -4.56
C ALA A 698 -0.80 -3.88 -4.38
N GLU A 699 -2.11 -3.81 -4.21
CA GLU A 699 -2.83 -4.65 -5.17
C GLU A 699 -2.20 -4.60 -6.56
N PHE A 700 -1.67 -3.46 -7.01
CA PHE A 700 -0.62 -3.32 -8.02
C PHE A 700 0.81 -3.85 -7.84
N GLY A 701 0.96 -4.90 -7.07
CA GLY A 701 0.73 -6.06 -7.86
C GLY A 701 0.57 -7.40 -7.26
N CYS A 702 -0.55 -8.13 -7.51
CA CYS A 702 -0.61 -9.62 -7.46
C CYS A 702 -0.95 -10.52 -8.75
N ARG A 703 -0.82 -10.00 -10.01
CA ARG A 703 -0.23 -10.36 -11.46
C ARG A 703 1.48 -10.24 -12.01
N ILE A 704 2.62 -9.31 -12.03
CA ILE A 704 3.44 -8.02 -12.67
C ILE A 704 5.09 -7.92 -12.58
N THR A 705 6.06 -7.89 -13.55
CA THR A 705 7.58 -7.96 -13.22
C THR A 705 8.87 -7.20 -13.81
N LYS A 706 8.99 -5.87 -13.94
CA LYS A 706 10.19 -5.01 -14.29
C LYS A 706 9.84 -3.47 -14.06
N ALA A 707 10.75 -2.47 -13.99
CA ALA A 707 10.64 -1.31 -13.03
C ALA A 707 9.76 -0.11 -13.38
N GLY A 708 9.47 0.78 -12.40
CA GLY A 708 9.25 2.22 -12.66
C GLY A 708 8.00 2.95 -12.13
N SER A 709 7.25 2.45 -11.13
CA SER A 709 6.14 3.19 -10.47
C SER A 709 5.10 3.67 -11.50
N ALA A 710 4.35 4.75 -11.24
CA ALA A 710 3.22 5.19 -12.04
C ALA A 710 3.51 5.17 -13.53
N TYR A 711 4.67 5.59 -14.05
CA TYR A 711 4.96 5.45 -15.49
C TYR A 711 4.55 4.09 -16.05
N VAL A 712 4.98 3.03 -15.36
CA VAL A 712 4.74 1.60 -15.62
C VAL A 712 3.31 1.23 -15.46
N TYR A 713 2.68 1.92 -14.53
CA TYR A 713 1.28 1.88 -14.36
C TYR A 713 0.54 2.57 -15.49
N ILE A 714 1.20 3.15 -16.52
CA ILE A 714 0.56 3.92 -17.61
C ILE A 714 0.79 3.50 -19.14
N TYR A 715 1.35 2.32 -19.55
CA TYR A 715 1.33 1.59 -20.86
C TYR A 715 0.92 0.05 -20.83
N SER A 716 -0.16 -0.38 -20.14
CA SER A 716 -1.06 -1.56 -20.45
C SER A 716 -2.62 -1.49 -20.16
N SER A 717 -3.22 -0.43 -19.56
CA SER A 717 -4.70 -0.10 -19.31
C SER A 717 -5.56 1.15 -19.93
N LEU A 718 -5.26 2.48 -20.09
CA LEU A 718 -5.89 3.46 -21.10
C LEU A 718 -5.56 3.00 -22.63
N GLY A 719 -4.33 3.14 -23.16
CA GLY A 719 -3.51 2.93 -24.37
C GLY A 719 -2.00 3.32 -24.18
N GLU A 720 -1.50 4.46 -24.63
CA GLU A 720 -0.07 4.82 -24.45
C GLU A 720 0.22 6.26 -24.02
N ILE A 721 -0.52 7.29 -24.46
CA ILE A 721 -0.13 8.69 -24.19
C ILE A 721 -0.10 9.06 -22.70
N TRP A 722 -0.97 8.49 -21.86
CA TRP A 722 -0.87 8.74 -20.43
C TRP A 722 0.30 8.01 -19.75
N ALA A 723 0.88 6.96 -20.37
CA ALA A 723 2.16 6.31 -19.97
C ALA A 723 3.10 7.42 -19.62
N PHE A 724 3.35 8.11 -20.71
CA PHE A 724 4.23 9.20 -20.81
C PHE A 724 3.84 10.31 -19.84
N ILE A 725 2.57 10.76 -19.83
CA ILE A 725 2.14 11.92 -19.02
C ILE A 725 2.65 11.81 -17.57
N ILE A 726 2.72 10.60 -17.01
CA ILE A 726 2.99 10.42 -15.57
C ILE A 726 4.32 9.80 -15.25
N GLY A 727 4.93 9.01 -16.14
CA GLY A 727 6.38 8.86 -16.01
C GLY A 727 7.07 10.21 -16.10
N TRP A 728 6.52 11.11 -16.90
CA TRP A 728 6.94 12.49 -16.97
C TRP A 728 6.65 13.28 -15.68
N ASN A 729 5.45 13.19 -15.10
CA ASN A 729 5.16 13.87 -13.82
C ASN A 729 5.93 13.28 -12.64
N MET A 730 6.11 11.96 -12.59
CA MET A 730 6.96 11.33 -11.60
C MET A 730 8.42 11.74 -11.74
N ILE A 731 8.96 11.76 -12.96
CA ILE A 731 10.32 12.27 -13.16
C ILE A 731 10.44 13.70 -12.59
N LEU A 732 9.41 14.54 -12.69
CA LEU A 732 9.41 15.84 -12.02
C LEU A 732 9.27 15.76 -10.51
N GLU A 733 8.23 15.07 -10.01
CA GLU A 733 8.00 14.81 -8.59
C GLU A 733 9.27 14.30 -7.90
N TYR A 734 10.13 13.60 -8.63
CA TYR A 734 11.30 12.98 -8.08
C TYR A 734 12.63 13.67 -8.39
N VAL A 735 12.63 14.57 -9.37
CA VAL A 735 13.70 15.54 -9.61
C VAL A 735 13.47 16.82 -8.80
N ILE A 736 12.36 17.56 -8.99
CA ILE A 736 11.90 18.59 -8.04
C ILE A 736 11.82 18.01 -6.64
N GLY A 737 11.59 16.70 -6.57
CA GLY A 737 11.96 15.78 -5.49
C GLY A 737 13.30 16.09 -4.87
N THR A 738 14.23 15.17 -4.99
CA THR A 738 15.66 15.32 -4.73
C THR A 738 16.22 16.76 -4.71
N ALA A 739 15.82 17.58 -5.67
CA ALA A 739 16.20 18.97 -5.81
C ALA A 739 15.77 19.83 -4.65
N SER A 740 14.50 19.77 -4.24
CA SER A 740 13.97 20.61 -3.18
C SER A 740 14.48 20.20 -1.82
N LEU A 741 15.58 19.45 -1.81
CA LEU A 741 16.02 18.66 -0.70
C LEU A 741 17.53 18.48 -0.58
N GLY A 742 18.28 18.81 -1.63
CA GLY A 742 19.69 19.13 -1.48
C GLY A 742 19.91 20.36 -0.59
N ARG A 743 19.16 21.44 -0.80
CA ARG A 743 19.26 22.73 -0.06
C ARG A 743 18.47 22.73 1.24
N ALA A 744 18.18 21.54 1.74
CA ALA A 744 18.18 21.40 3.17
C ALA A 744 19.35 20.57 3.73
N SER A 745 20.41 20.58 2.92
CA SER A 745 21.82 20.38 3.22
C SER A 745 22.79 21.54 2.71
N SER A 746 22.73 22.79 3.24
CA SER A 746 23.33 24.14 2.95
C SER A 746 23.14 25.51 3.86
N GLU A 747 22.48 25.82 5.06
CA GLU A 747 21.10 26.44 5.38
C GLU A 747 20.38 26.35 6.82
N TYR A 748 20.58 25.40 7.77
CA TYR A 748 19.75 25.17 9.03
C TYR A 748 20.54 24.93 10.29
N ILE A 749 21.42 23.97 10.19
CA ILE A 749 22.79 24.22 9.82
C ILE A 749 23.21 25.66 9.95
N ASP A 750 22.79 26.52 9.05
CA ASP A 750 22.89 27.92 9.25
C ASP A 750 22.11 28.38 10.48
N SER A 751 20.79 28.13 10.53
CA SER A 751 19.89 28.46 11.65
C SER A 751 20.36 28.08 13.07
N ILE A 752 21.35 27.21 13.27
CA ILE A 752 21.93 26.91 14.59
C ILE A 752 23.47 26.90 14.66
N ALA A 753 24.19 26.91 13.53
CA ALA A 753 25.54 27.52 13.51
C ALA A 753 25.47 29.03 13.80
N GLY A 754 24.26 29.60 13.89
CA GLY A 754 24.03 31.00 14.28
C GLY A 754 23.94 31.95 13.09
N GLY A 755 23.58 31.42 11.92
CA GLY A 755 23.53 32.13 10.66
C GLY A 755 24.84 32.11 9.87
N VAL A 756 25.82 31.25 10.20
CA VAL A 756 27.19 31.36 9.69
C VAL A 756 27.34 31.03 8.20
N ILE A 757 26.63 30.04 7.66
CA ILE A 757 26.83 29.56 6.29
C ILE A 757 26.06 30.41 5.27
N ARG A 758 24.82 30.81 5.61
CA ARG A 758 24.03 31.80 4.90
C ARG A 758 24.70 33.16 4.94
N LYS A 759 25.23 33.61 6.10
CA LYS A 759 26.04 34.86 6.15
C LYS A 759 27.24 34.73 5.24
N PHE A 760 28.04 33.66 5.37
CA PHE A 760 29.20 33.42 4.52
C PHE A 760 28.86 33.50 3.02
N PHE A 761 27.80 32.84 2.54
CA PHE A 761 27.42 32.94 1.13
C PHE A 761 26.75 34.27 0.76
N THR A 762 25.95 34.88 1.65
CA THR A 762 25.34 36.21 1.43
C THR A 762 26.41 37.30 1.32
N ASP A 763 27.43 37.25 2.16
CA ASP A 763 28.48 38.26 2.29
C ASP A 763 29.58 38.09 1.23
N ASN A 764 29.87 36.85 0.78
CA ASN A 764 30.91 36.57 -0.23
C ASN A 764 30.39 36.37 -1.66
N ILE A 765 29.13 35.98 -1.87
CA ILE A 765 28.54 35.71 -3.21
C ILE A 765 27.40 36.68 -3.55
N GLY A 766 26.74 37.26 -2.54
CA GLY A 766 25.68 38.25 -2.73
C GLY A 766 24.26 37.67 -2.78
N GLN A 767 23.26 38.54 -2.61
CA GLN A 767 21.85 38.15 -2.64
C GLN A 767 21.29 38.10 -4.06
N ILE A 768 20.47 37.07 -4.34
CA ILE A 768 19.73 36.93 -5.59
C ILE A 768 18.32 37.48 -5.38
N SER A 769 18.09 38.72 -5.80
CA SER A 769 16.80 39.44 -5.60
C SER A 769 15.71 39.10 -6.64
N ALA A 770 15.70 37.88 -7.18
CA ALA A 770 14.74 37.46 -8.21
C ALA A 770 13.56 36.68 -7.61
N SER A 771 12.33 37.13 -7.86
CA SER A 771 11.11 36.49 -7.33
C SER A 771 10.91 35.09 -7.93
N GLY A 772 11.28 34.04 -7.18
CA GLY A 772 11.18 32.65 -7.61
C GLY A 772 12.50 31.87 -7.58
N LEU A 773 13.60 32.48 -7.12
CA LEU A 773 14.88 31.81 -6.85
C LEU A 773 15.22 31.85 -5.34
N GLY A 774 16.19 31.05 -4.93
CA GLY A 774 16.78 31.07 -3.59
C GLY A 774 17.49 32.39 -3.30
N SER A 775 17.41 32.88 -2.06
CA SER A 775 17.94 34.21 -1.70
C SER A 775 19.46 34.39 -1.88
N TYR A 776 20.19 33.28 -1.97
CA TYR A 776 21.59 33.15 -2.38
C TYR A 776 21.79 31.70 -2.89
N PRO A 777 22.83 31.36 -3.66
CA PRO A 777 22.99 30.02 -4.25
C PRO A 777 23.57 29.01 -3.26
N ASP A 778 22.93 27.85 -3.13
CA ASP A 778 23.32 26.84 -2.13
C ASP A 778 24.24 25.74 -2.69
N PHE A 779 25.55 25.95 -2.54
CA PHE A 779 26.56 25.00 -3.05
C PHE A 779 26.68 23.75 -2.20
N LEU A 780 26.53 23.89 -0.89
CA LEU A 780 26.66 22.79 0.06
C LEU A 780 25.52 21.76 -0.18
N ALA A 781 24.37 22.23 -0.68
CA ALA A 781 23.27 21.42 -1.20
C ALA A 781 23.64 20.56 -2.39
N PHE A 782 24.15 21.25 -3.42
CA PHE A 782 24.55 20.68 -4.69
C PHE A 782 25.54 19.54 -4.48
N PHE A 783 26.53 19.73 -3.62
CA PHE A 783 27.51 18.71 -3.30
C PHE A 783 26.92 17.49 -2.59
N LEU A 784 25.92 17.65 -1.72
CA LEU A 784 25.31 16.49 -1.07
C LEU A 784 24.41 15.68 -1.98
N VAL A 785 23.63 16.32 -2.84
CA VAL A 785 22.90 15.59 -3.89
C VAL A 785 23.89 14.73 -4.69
N LEU A 786 25.03 15.28 -5.11
CA LEU A 786 26.03 14.53 -5.87
C LEU A 786 26.78 13.45 -5.06
N ALA A 787 27.17 13.74 -3.81
CA ALA A 787 27.81 12.77 -2.92
C ALA A 787 26.92 11.53 -2.77
N VAL A 788 25.63 11.77 -2.61
CA VAL A 788 24.65 10.73 -2.39
C VAL A 788 24.25 10.03 -3.70
N SER A 789 24.21 10.75 -4.83
CA SER A 789 24.17 10.16 -6.20
C SER A 789 25.26 9.11 -6.41
N SER A 790 26.41 9.30 -5.76
CA SER A 790 27.57 8.42 -5.90
C SER A 790 27.46 7.17 -5.02
N ILE A 791 26.96 7.34 -3.79
CA ILE A 791 26.67 6.22 -2.89
C ILE A 791 25.58 5.33 -3.51
N VAL A 792 24.55 5.96 -4.10
CA VAL A 792 23.56 5.38 -5.01
C VAL A 792 24.16 4.55 -6.15
N ALA A 793 25.09 5.13 -6.92
CA ALA A 793 25.73 4.49 -8.06
C ALA A 793 26.59 3.28 -7.67
N SER A 794 27.08 3.26 -6.42
CA SER A 794 27.90 2.18 -5.83
C SER A 794 27.19 0.82 -5.74
N GLY A 795 25.93 0.76 -6.14
CA GLY A 795 25.22 -0.47 -6.41
C GLY A 795 24.25 -0.81 -5.30
N ALA A 796 23.22 -1.53 -5.70
CA ALA A 796 22.01 -1.62 -4.93
C ALA A 796 22.00 -2.65 -3.79
N LYS A 797 23.21 -2.87 -3.26
CA LYS A 797 23.53 -3.61 -2.05
C LYS A 797 24.57 -2.84 -1.20
N HIS A 798 24.83 -1.56 -1.51
CA HIS A 798 25.93 -0.75 -0.95
C HIS A 798 25.65 0.73 -0.72
N SER A 799 25.04 1.47 -1.67
CA SER A 799 24.09 2.53 -1.24
C SER A 799 23.16 1.88 -0.28
N ALA A 800 22.66 0.76 -0.76
CA ALA A 800 21.97 -0.23 -0.01
C ALA A 800 22.83 -1.01 1.03
N LEU A 801 23.86 -0.43 1.70
CA LEU A 801 24.57 -0.96 2.90
C LEU A 801 25.26 0.06 3.83
N PHE A 802 25.61 1.28 3.37
CA PHE A 802 25.93 2.55 4.11
C PHE A 802 25.06 2.91 5.36
N ASN A 803 24.43 1.92 5.93
CA ASN A 803 23.01 1.86 5.78
C ASN A 803 22.48 0.73 6.68
N LYS A 804 23.28 -0.26 7.14
CA LYS A 804 22.85 -1.19 8.21
C LYS A 804 23.08 -0.55 9.57
N PHE A 805 22.88 0.75 9.63
CA PHE A 805 23.72 1.53 10.48
C PHE A 805 23.16 2.89 10.79
N VAL A 806 23.36 3.85 9.91
CA VAL A 806 23.45 5.21 10.38
C VAL A 806 22.04 5.64 10.85
N THR A 807 20.89 5.20 10.30
CA THR A 807 19.59 5.29 11.03
C THR A 807 19.25 4.14 12.01
N THR A 808 20.03 3.07 12.16
CA THR A 808 20.06 2.40 13.50
C THR A 808 20.64 3.35 14.55
N VAL A 809 21.54 4.24 14.12
CA VAL A 809 22.01 5.45 14.81
C VAL A 809 21.12 6.67 14.51
N ASN A 810 19.94 6.36 14.04
CA ASN A 810 18.78 7.13 14.35
C ASN A 810 17.60 6.20 14.62
N MET A 811 17.83 5.18 15.46
CA MET A 811 16.85 4.45 16.23
C MET A 811 17.07 4.36 17.77
N LEU A 812 17.34 5.51 18.40
CA LEU A 812 16.87 5.98 19.73
C LEU A 812 16.30 7.51 20.10
N VAL A 813 15.98 8.73 19.48
CA VAL A 813 14.91 9.35 18.55
C VAL A 813 13.60 9.88 19.06
N ILE A 814 12.56 9.81 18.19
CA ILE A 814 11.20 10.27 18.47
C ILE A 814 10.98 9.83 19.89
N VAL A 815 11.31 8.58 20.20
CA VAL A 815 11.90 8.15 21.49
C VAL A 815 12.07 9.19 22.62
N PHE A 816 13.03 10.13 22.64
CA PHE A 816 13.14 11.26 23.60
C PHE A 816 12.66 12.63 23.11
N VAL A 817 12.45 12.95 21.81
CA VAL A 817 11.70 14.21 21.57
C VAL A 817 10.25 14.02 22.06
N LEU A 818 9.73 12.78 21.98
CA LEU A 818 8.71 12.22 22.87
C LEU A 818 9.25 12.44 24.31
N VAL A 819 10.12 11.55 24.79
CA VAL A 819 10.46 11.30 26.21
C VAL A 819 11.28 12.34 27.00
N VAL A 820 11.50 13.54 26.47
CA VAL A 820 11.94 14.74 27.20
C VAL A 820 11.16 16.00 26.82
N GLY A 821 10.54 16.06 25.64
CA GLY A 821 9.46 17.04 25.44
C GLY A 821 8.35 16.77 26.45
N LEU A 822 8.14 15.48 26.73
CA LEU A 822 7.31 14.97 27.78
C LEU A 822 7.69 15.39 29.20
N PHE A 823 8.86 15.99 29.46
CA PHE A 823 9.16 16.60 30.77
C PHE A 823 8.77 18.10 30.84
N HIS A 824 8.64 18.82 29.72
CA HIS A 824 8.64 20.31 29.71
C HIS A 824 7.39 20.99 29.08
N VAL A 825 6.18 20.52 29.40
CA VAL A 825 4.90 20.94 28.80
C VAL A 825 4.00 21.58 29.83
N ASP A 826 3.28 22.60 29.39
CA ASP A 826 2.19 23.22 30.13
C ASP A 826 0.85 22.97 29.42
N SER A 827 -0.13 22.48 30.19
CA SER A 827 -1.53 22.34 29.75
C SER A 827 -2.21 23.68 29.47
N SER A 828 -1.69 24.81 29.99
CA SER A 828 -2.24 26.15 29.76
C SER A 828 -2.21 26.55 28.27
N ASN A 829 -1.22 26.08 27.51
CA ASN A 829 -1.09 26.28 26.05
C ASN A 829 -2.29 25.72 25.24
N TRP A 830 -3.17 24.95 25.89
CA TRP A 830 -4.29 24.20 25.31
C TRP A 830 -5.65 24.52 25.98
N ALA A 831 -5.69 25.46 26.93
CA ALA A 831 -6.77 25.58 27.92
C ALA A 831 -7.97 26.44 27.48
N GLY A 832 -8.55 26.17 26.31
CA GLY A 832 -9.80 26.80 25.87
C GLY A 832 -10.14 26.49 24.42
N VAL A 833 -11.42 26.60 24.05
CA VAL A 833 -11.88 26.33 22.66
C VAL A 833 -11.18 27.26 21.67
N ASP A 834 -11.10 28.55 21.96
CA ASP A 834 -10.48 29.55 21.09
C ASP A 834 -8.95 29.48 21.07
N GLN A 835 -8.32 28.95 22.14
CA GLN A 835 -6.88 28.69 22.17
C GLN A 835 -6.51 27.40 21.43
N PHE A 836 -7.36 26.38 21.49
CA PHE A 836 -7.17 25.13 20.74
C PHE A 836 -7.51 25.29 19.26
N LEU A 837 -8.56 26.03 18.91
CA LEU A 837 -9.03 26.27 17.54
C LEU A 837 -8.90 27.76 17.12
N PRO A 838 -7.71 28.40 17.19
CA PRO A 838 -7.56 29.84 16.94
C PRO A 838 -7.85 30.23 15.48
N TYR A 839 -7.68 29.28 14.55
CA TYR A 839 -8.05 29.43 13.13
C TYR A 839 -9.39 28.72 12.79
N GLY A 840 -10.12 28.27 13.81
CA GLY A 840 -11.37 27.54 13.72
C GLY A 840 -11.28 26.22 12.95
N VAL A 841 -12.45 25.66 12.62
CA VAL A 841 -12.55 24.49 11.75
C VAL A 841 -11.91 24.78 10.38
N SER A 842 -11.93 26.03 9.88
CA SER A 842 -11.33 26.37 8.58
C SER A 842 -9.79 26.29 8.53
N GLY A 843 -9.08 26.65 9.60
CA GLY A 843 -7.62 26.48 9.69
C GLY A 843 -7.19 25.07 10.06
N VAL A 844 -8.05 24.34 10.77
CA VAL A 844 -7.94 22.88 10.88
C VAL A 844 -8.17 22.20 9.52
N LEU A 845 -9.11 22.69 8.72
CA LEU A 845 -9.33 22.28 7.34
C LEU A 845 -8.13 22.66 6.43
N ALA A 846 -7.64 23.90 6.41
CA ALA A 846 -6.56 24.36 5.52
C ALA A 846 -5.14 23.97 5.99
N GLY A 847 -4.96 23.79 7.29
CA GLY A 847 -3.88 22.98 7.81
C GLY A 847 -4.00 21.62 7.17
N ALA A 848 -5.17 20.99 7.30
CA ALA A 848 -5.49 19.79 6.55
C ALA A 848 -5.53 19.94 5.01
N ALA A 849 -4.91 20.97 4.41
CA ALA A 849 -4.55 21.10 2.99
C ALA A 849 -3.04 21.05 2.76
N SER A 850 -2.33 21.88 3.52
CA SER A 850 -0.89 22.13 3.42
C SER A 850 -0.09 20.87 3.71
N CYS A 851 -0.65 19.98 4.53
CA CYS A 851 -0.04 18.71 4.87
C CYS A 851 -0.48 17.58 3.94
N PHE A 852 -0.98 17.87 2.72
CA PHE A 852 -1.12 16.85 1.67
C PHE A 852 0.16 16.78 0.97
N TYR A 853 0.67 17.94 0.55
CA TYR A 853 2.02 18.00 0.07
C TYR A 853 2.83 17.04 0.90
N CYS A 854 2.58 17.09 2.21
CA CYS A 854 2.98 16.08 3.12
C CYS A 854 2.66 14.59 2.69
N PHE A 855 1.63 13.85 3.15
CA PHE A 855 1.74 12.37 3.41
C PHE A 855 2.40 11.50 2.24
N VAL A 856 2.35 11.85 0.95
CA VAL A 856 3.21 11.61 -0.28
C VAL A 856 4.41 10.62 -0.37
N GLY A 857 4.71 10.19 -1.60
CA GLY A 857 5.95 9.75 -2.23
C GLY A 857 6.82 8.71 -1.54
N PHE A 858 6.21 8.04 -0.59
CA PHE A 858 5.61 6.83 -1.06
C PHE A 858 6.05 6.35 -2.44
N ASP A 859 5.36 6.75 -3.51
CA ASP A 859 4.72 5.97 -4.60
C ASP A 859 5.30 4.72 -5.23
N VAL A 860 6.11 4.00 -4.50
CA VAL A 860 7.27 3.47 -5.15
C VAL A 860 7.62 2.10 -4.69
N ILE A 861 7.12 1.65 -3.54
CA ILE A 861 7.13 0.24 -3.23
C ILE A 861 6.55 -0.51 -4.47
N ALA A 862 5.72 0.16 -5.29
CA ALA A 862 5.45 0.04 -6.74
C ALA A 862 6.48 -0.31 -7.85
N THR A 863 7.79 -0.50 -7.67
CA THR A 863 8.75 0.02 -8.72
C THR A 863 10.05 -0.73 -9.09
N ALA A 864 10.67 -1.68 -8.39
CA ALA A 864 11.81 -2.55 -8.89
C ALA A 864 12.32 -4.06 -8.40
N SER A 865 11.84 -5.40 -8.19
CA SER A 865 11.39 -6.78 -8.93
C SER A 865 11.60 -7.25 -10.55
N GLU A 866 12.66 -7.59 -11.44
CA GLU A 866 14.20 -7.67 -11.80
C GLU A 866 15.74 -7.18 -11.21
N GLU A 867 16.52 -6.93 -10.05
CA GLU A 867 16.78 -6.54 -8.53
C GLU A 867 16.51 -7.25 -7.02
N THR A 868 15.64 -8.24 -6.57
CA THR A 868 15.07 -8.53 -5.15
C THR A 868 15.28 -9.90 -4.43
N ILE A 869 14.75 -10.17 -3.19
CA ILE A 869 14.31 -11.49 -2.58
C ILE A 869 12.77 -11.82 -2.36
N ASN A 870 12.39 -13.10 -2.59
CA ASN A 870 11.12 -13.74 -3.04
C ASN A 870 10.17 -13.16 -4.11
N PRO A 871 9.21 -13.99 -4.66
CA PRO A 871 8.15 -13.56 -5.57
C PRO A 871 6.81 -12.94 -5.18
N LYS A 872 5.77 -13.55 -4.58
CA LYS A 872 4.44 -12.88 -4.45
C LYS A 872 4.12 -12.27 -3.06
N ARG A 873 4.90 -12.50 -1.95
CA ARG A 873 4.58 -11.98 -0.58
C ARG A 873 5.22 -10.73 0.04
N ALA A 874 6.34 -10.23 -0.43
CA ALA A 874 6.84 -8.92 -0.15
C ALA A 874 6.32 -7.89 -1.12
N ILE A 875 5.01 -7.89 -1.33
CA ILE A 875 4.16 -7.02 -0.58
C ILE A 875 3.42 -7.81 0.45
N PRO A 876 2.32 -8.51 0.23
CA PRO A 876 1.05 -7.87 0.24
C PRO A 876 0.73 -7.13 1.53
N LEU A 877 1.51 -7.38 2.58
CA LEU A 877 1.59 -6.70 3.83
C LEU A 877 2.14 -5.34 3.62
N SER A 878 3.22 -5.39 2.90
CA SER A 878 4.34 -4.65 3.34
C SER A 878 4.50 -3.40 2.56
N ILE A 879 3.36 -2.79 2.41
CA ILE A 879 3.27 -1.45 1.96
C ILE A 879 2.57 -0.71 3.14
N MET A 880 1.74 -1.27 4.04
CA MET A 880 0.92 -0.68 5.13
C MET A 880 1.50 -0.09 6.45
N LEU A 881 2.57 -0.64 7.02
CA LEU A 881 3.03 -0.50 8.42
C LEU A 881 4.49 -0.15 8.84
N CYS A 882 5.42 0.40 8.08
CA CYS A 882 5.09 1.48 7.19
C CYS A 882 4.06 2.36 7.89
N LEU A 883 2.99 2.70 7.22
CA LEU A 883 2.21 3.85 7.57
C LEU A 883 1.44 3.78 8.86
N VAL A 884 1.46 2.63 9.52
CA VAL A 884 1.56 2.53 10.97
C VAL A 884 2.52 3.59 11.57
N ILE A 885 3.81 3.33 11.89
CA ILE A 885 4.54 4.14 12.91
C ILE A 885 4.51 5.63 12.64
N SER A 886 4.76 5.94 11.40
CA SER A 886 4.25 7.05 10.65
C SER A 886 3.20 7.94 11.22
N PHE A 887 1.96 7.48 11.37
CA PHE A 887 0.94 8.34 11.97
C PHE A 887 1.48 8.84 13.30
N LEU A 888 1.94 7.84 14.01
CA LEU A 888 1.67 7.69 15.40
C LEU A 888 2.66 8.60 16.11
N ALA A 889 3.90 8.47 15.69
CA ALA A 889 5.09 9.16 16.15
C ALA A 889 5.12 10.69 15.92
N TYR A 890 4.04 11.34 15.51
CA TYR A 890 4.19 12.49 14.63
C TYR A 890 3.05 13.49 14.56
N PHE A 891 1.83 12.96 14.46
CA PHE A 891 0.71 13.34 15.32
C PHE A 891 1.32 13.72 16.68
N GLY A 892 1.99 12.75 17.30
CA GLY A 892 3.02 12.89 18.33
C GLY A 892 3.91 14.15 18.34
N VAL A 893 4.79 14.41 17.35
CA VAL A 893 5.72 15.57 17.49
C VAL A 893 4.97 16.88 17.54
N ALA A 894 4.08 17.12 16.60
CA ALA A 894 3.30 18.35 16.59
C ALA A 894 2.48 18.51 17.86
N SER A 895 2.01 17.38 18.35
CA SER A 895 1.47 17.23 19.66
C SER A 895 2.39 17.82 20.73
N ILE A 896 3.60 17.32 20.94
CA ILE A 896 4.43 17.92 21.99
C ILE A 896 4.91 19.31 21.67
N LEU A 897 5.22 19.61 20.42
CA LEU A 897 5.67 20.93 20.01
C LEU A 897 4.67 22.00 20.47
N THR A 898 3.37 21.80 20.18
CA THR A 898 2.29 22.74 20.55
C THR A 898 1.81 22.67 21.99
N LEU A 899 2.29 21.71 22.78
CA LEU A 899 2.02 21.64 24.23
C LEU A 899 3.21 22.17 25.05
N MET A 900 4.42 21.95 24.56
CA MET A 900 5.67 22.30 25.21
C MET A 900 5.91 23.80 25.13
N VAL A 901 5.50 24.40 24.01
CA VAL A 901 5.53 25.84 23.76
C VAL A 901 4.24 26.25 23.07
N SER A 902 3.64 27.37 23.49
CA SER A 902 2.45 27.94 22.84
C SER A 902 2.73 28.23 21.35
N TYR A 903 1.75 27.96 20.49
CA TYR A 903 1.93 27.92 19.03
C TYR A 903 2.46 29.24 18.42
N ASP A 904 2.18 30.38 19.05
CA ASP A 904 2.67 31.72 18.69
C ASP A 904 4.19 31.91 18.88
N LYS A 905 4.80 31.13 19.79
CA LYS A 905 6.22 31.22 20.18
C LYS A 905 7.11 30.18 19.52
N LEU A 906 6.54 29.31 18.69
CA LEU A 906 7.29 28.31 17.93
C LEU A 906 8.16 28.98 16.87
N ASP A 907 9.44 28.64 16.82
CA ASP A 907 10.34 29.17 15.79
C ASP A 907 9.91 28.72 14.37
N LYS A 908 10.33 29.44 13.34
CA LYS A 908 9.97 29.17 11.93
C LYS A 908 10.96 28.27 11.20
N PHE A 909 12.23 28.30 11.60
CA PHE A 909 13.36 27.62 10.95
C PHE A 909 13.67 26.28 11.62
N ALA A 910 13.66 26.31 12.95
CA ALA A 910 14.06 25.27 13.88
C ALA A 910 13.04 25.02 15.02
N PRO A 911 11.70 25.01 14.79
CA PRO A 911 10.72 24.97 15.87
C PRO A 911 10.98 23.95 16.97
N LEU A 912 11.41 22.73 16.64
CA LEU A 912 11.47 21.64 17.63
C LEU A 912 12.62 21.78 18.66
N PRO A 913 13.92 21.85 18.33
CA PRO A 913 14.99 21.96 19.32
C PRO A 913 15.08 23.36 19.94
N GLU A 914 14.62 24.41 19.22
CA GLU A 914 14.50 25.73 19.83
C GLU A 914 13.38 25.76 20.87
N ALA A 915 12.26 25.06 20.63
CA ALA A 915 11.27 24.85 21.67
C ALA A 915 11.86 24.10 22.88
N PHE A 916 12.68 23.05 22.70
CA PHE A 916 13.33 22.36 23.82
C PHE A 916 14.31 23.24 24.62
N LYS A 917 15.07 24.09 23.92
CA LYS A 917 15.93 25.10 24.56
C LYS A 917 15.07 26.11 25.35
N SER A 918 13.97 26.59 24.79
CA SER A 918 13.06 27.54 25.46
C SER A 918 12.34 26.92 26.66
N ALA A 919 12.06 25.62 26.62
CA ALA A 919 11.39 24.86 27.67
C ALA A 919 12.33 24.39 28.80
N GLY A 920 13.58 24.87 28.83
CA GLY A 920 14.50 24.69 29.95
C GLY A 920 15.56 23.59 29.76
N VAL A 921 15.59 22.89 28.62
CA VAL A 921 16.63 21.88 28.34
C VAL A 921 17.49 22.34 27.15
N PRO A 922 18.40 23.33 27.35
CA PRO A 922 19.43 23.61 26.35
C PRO A 922 20.32 22.39 26.17
N SER A 923 20.39 21.50 27.17
CA SER A 923 21.00 20.18 27.02
C SER A 923 20.25 19.28 26.07
N ALA A 924 18.94 19.38 25.81
CA ALA A 924 18.26 18.71 24.69
C ALA A 924 18.48 19.44 23.36
N LYS A 925 19.40 20.41 23.39
CA LYS A 925 20.12 21.06 22.31
C LYS A 925 21.69 21.02 22.57
N TYR A 926 22.23 20.29 23.61
CA TYR A 926 23.65 19.82 23.94
C TYR A 926 24.13 18.29 24.22
N VAL A 927 23.34 17.17 24.36
CA VAL A 927 23.52 15.73 23.76
C VAL A 927 22.69 14.91 22.46
N ILE A 928 21.82 15.12 21.31
CA ILE A 928 21.03 16.08 20.27
C ILE A 928 21.64 17.38 19.47
N ALA A 929 22.77 17.70 18.74
CA ALA A 929 24.16 17.38 18.31
C ALA A 929 24.47 16.68 16.94
N ILE A 930 25.48 15.79 16.83
CA ILE A 930 25.90 15.10 15.58
C ILE A 930 24.95 13.96 15.13
N GLY A 931 23.73 14.25 14.66
CA GLY A 931 22.83 13.25 14.06
C GLY A 931 21.48 13.74 13.48
N GLY A 932 21.34 15.05 13.33
CA GLY A 932 20.48 15.75 12.38
C GLY A 932 21.32 16.04 11.14
N LEU A 933 22.58 15.59 11.16
CA LEU A 933 23.68 15.55 10.09
C LEU A 933 23.07 14.39 9.21
N CYS A 934 22.17 13.61 9.81
CA CYS A 934 21.55 12.46 9.35
C CYS A 934 20.06 12.37 9.84
N ALA A 935 19.52 13.47 10.38
CA ALA A 935 19.05 14.49 9.42
C ALA A 935 19.85 14.63 8.10
N LEU A 936 20.68 15.55 7.64
CA LEU A 936 20.65 16.03 6.22
C LEU A 936 21.48 15.44 5.01
N ALA A 937 21.02 14.35 4.31
CA ALA A 937 21.19 13.82 2.90
C ALA A 937 21.02 12.24 2.53
N GLY A 938 19.83 11.58 2.50
CA GLY A 938 19.51 10.12 2.53
C GLY A 938 18.07 9.87 3.02
N SER A 939 17.10 9.64 2.15
CA SER A 939 16.19 10.72 1.72
C SER A 939 16.66 11.18 0.35
N LEU A 940 17.98 11.32 0.19
CA LEU A 940 18.73 11.71 -1.00
C LEU A 940 19.34 10.53 -1.77
N MET A 941 19.62 9.40 -1.11
CA MET A 941 19.91 8.10 -1.75
C MET A 941 18.84 7.72 -2.80
N SER A 942 17.71 7.16 -2.37
CA SER A 942 16.53 7.99 -2.15
C SER A 942 16.17 9.00 -3.24
N GLY A 943 16.47 10.29 -3.15
CA GLY A 943 16.27 11.20 -4.28
C GLY A 943 16.65 10.61 -5.66
N ILE A 944 17.76 9.88 -5.69
CA ILE A 944 18.59 9.89 -6.88
C ILE A 944 18.70 8.55 -7.56
N PHE A 945 18.63 7.46 -6.83
CA PHE A 945 18.59 6.08 -7.31
C PHE A 945 17.15 5.79 -7.91
N ALA A 946 16.23 6.76 -7.80
CA ALA A 946 14.78 6.74 -8.03
C ALA A 946 14.29 7.03 -9.45
N VAL A 947 14.23 8.32 -9.80
CA VAL A 947 14.06 8.83 -11.17
C VAL A 947 14.78 7.95 -12.22
N PRO A 948 16.05 7.49 -12.03
CA PRO A 948 16.82 6.70 -12.99
C PRO A 948 16.18 5.46 -13.55
N ARG A 949 15.28 4.84 -12.78
CA ARG A 949 14.70 3.56 -13.17
C ARG A 949 13.19 3.68 -13.46
N ILE A 950 12.58 4.84 -13.18
CA ILE A 950 11.46 5.32 -14.03
C ILE A 950 12.01 5.73 -15.41
N MET A 951 13.17 6.36 -15.45
CA MET A 951 13.84 6.67 -16.71
C MET A 951 14.30 5.40 -17.45
N TYR A 952 14.73 4.35 -16.73
CA TYR A 952 14.91 3.04 -17.34
C TYR A 952 13.61 2.59 -17.98
N SER A 953 12.50 2.57 -17.25
CA SER A 953 11.25 2.00 -17.74
C SER A 953 10.73 2.71 -18.97
N MET A 954 10.80 4.05 -18.95
CA MET A 954 10.51 4.86 -20.12
C MET A 954 11.43 4.49 -21.29
N ALA A 955 12.70 4.23 -21.04
CA ALA A 955 13.68 3.89 -22.06
C ALA A 955 13.62 2.45 -22.58
N SER A 956 13.29 1.45 -21.76
CA SER A 956 13.08 0.06 -22.23
C SER A 956 11.87 -0.07 -23.12
N ASP A 957 10.84 0.72 -22.82
CA ASP A 957 9.54 0.67 -23.49
C ASP A 957 9.48 1.62 -24.68
N GLY A 958 10.53 2.42 -24.87
CA GLY A 958 10.71 3.29 -26.03
C GLY A 958 10.07 4.67 -25.91
N LEU A 959 9.43 5.01 -24.79
CA LEU A 959 8.84 6.35 -24.57
C LEU A 959 9.82 7.40 -24.01
N LEU A 960 11.01 6.99 -23.53
CA LEU A 960 12.21 7.82 -23.39
C LEU A 960 13.41 7.24 -24.17
N PHE A 961 14.46 8.04 -24.25
CA PHE A 961 15.71 7.71 -24.93
C PHE A 961 16.35 6.43 -24.38
N LYS A 962 16.52 5.41 -25.25
CA LYS A 962 17.01 4.06 -24.91
C LYS A 962 18.33 4.00 -24.11
N PHE A 963 19.14 5.06 -24.10
CA PHE A 963 20.38 5.06 -23.31
C PHE A 963 20.14 5.02 -21.79
N PHE A 964 18.97 5.47 -21.30
CA PHE A 964 18.60 5.37 -19.89
C PHE A 964 18.21 3.95 -19.43
N SER A 965 18.02 2.99 -20.35
CA SER A 965 17.82 1.57 -20.00
C SER A 965 19.12 0.76 -19.94
N ARG A 966 20.30 1.42 -20.02
CA ARG A 966 21.60 0.72 -19.97
C ARG A 966 22.03 0.43 -18.53
N ILE A 967 22.48 -0.79 -18.30
CA ILE A 967 22.84 -1.35 -17.00
C ILE A 967 24.35 -1.47 -16.86
N TYR A 968 24.87 -1.20 -15.66
CA TYR A 968 26.26 -1.50 -15.34
C TYR A 968 26.42 -2.89 -14.70
N ALA A 969 27.09 -3.82 -15.38
CA ALA A 969 27.14 -5.24 -15.02
C ALA A 969 27.74 -5.54 -13.62
N ARG A 970 28.63 -4.68 -13.10
CA ARG A 970 29.30 -4.91 -11.80
C ARG A 970 28.39 -4.60 -10.61
N THR A 971 27.64 -3.49 -10.67
CA THR A 971 26.76 -3.04 -9.58
C THR A 971 25.30 -3.42 -9.80
N ASN A 972 24.93 -3.77 -11.04
CA ASN A 972 23.58 -4.08 -11.46
C ASN A 972 22.62 -2.95 -11.09
N VAL A 973 22.90 -1.74 -11.61
CA VAL A 973 22.03 -0.54 -11.58
C VAL A 973 22.19 0.30 -12.87
N PRO A 974 21.24 1.16 -13.29
CA PRO A 974 21.42 2.08 -14.42
C PRO A 974 22.11 3.39 -14.01
N VAL A 975 23.44 3.37 -14.04
CA VAL A 975 24.30 4.46 -13.56
C VAL A 975 24.13 5.77 -14.36
N ILE A 976 23.83 5.70 -15.66
CA ILE A 976 23.66 6.91 -16.51
C ILE A 976 22.44 7.71 -16.03
N SER A 977 21.34 7.02 -15.82
CA SER A 977 20.08 7.61 -15.39
C SER A 977 20.19 8.15 -13.95
N ILE A 978 20.96 7.48 -13.10
CA ILE A 978 21.41 7.93 -11.76
C ILE A 978 22.14 9.27 -11.84
N ALA A 979 23.15 9.38 -12.70
CA ALA A 979 23.94 10.61 -12.82
C ALA A 979 23.09 11.79 -13.33
N PHE A 980 22.21 11.55 -14.30
CA PHE A 980 21.31 12.58 -14.83
C PHE A 980 20.32 13.08 -13.77
N ALA A 981 19.64 12.16 -13.08
CA ALA A 981 18.68 12.49 -12.03
C ALA A 981 19.33 13.26 -10.88
N GLY A 982 20.49 12.78 -10.40
CA GLY A 982 21.25 13.43 -9.33
C GLY A 982 21.70 14.83 -9.72
N LEU A 983 22.30 15.00 -10.91
CA LEU A 983 22.79 16.30 -11.36
C LEU A 983 21.67 17.32 -11.58
N LEU A 984 20.60 16.94 -12.28
CA LEU A 984 19.46 17.83 -12.53
C LEU A 984 18.83 18.30 -11.21
N SER A 985 18.78 17.40 -10.24
CA SER A 985 18.29 17.70 -8.90
C SER A 985 19.25 18.62 -8.13
N ALA A 986 20.55 18.38 -8.19
CA ALA A 986 21.57 19.21 -7.54
C ALA A 986 21.49 20.67 -8.01
N ILE A 987 21.26 20.88 -9.31
CA ILE A 987 21.12 22.21 -9.93
C ILE A 987 19.86 22.93 -9.44
N LEU A 988 18.74 22.22 -9.31
CA LEU A 988 17.50 22.80 -8.80
C LEU A 988 17.59 23.08 -7.29
N ALA A 989 18.34 22.28 -6.52
CA ALA A 989 18.68 22.53 -5.12
C ALA A 989 19.53 23.80 -4.93
N LEU A 990 20.51 24.00 -5.82
CA LEU A 990 21.40 25.15 -5.81
C LEU A 990 20.64 26.48 -6.01
N LEU A 991 19.61 26.49 -6.86
CA LEU A 991 19.04 27.71 -7.45
C LEU A 991 17.65 28.12 -6.93
N LEU A 992 16.79 27.17 -6.53
CA LEU A 992 15.41 27.47 -6.17
C LEU A 992 15.23 27.58 -4.66
N ASP A 993 14.41 28.53 -4.22
CA ASP A 993 13.87 28.46 -2.87
C ASP A 993 12.86 27.32 -2.84
N LEU A 994 12.70 26.75 -1.67
CA LEU A 994 11.83 25.63 -1.44
C LEU A 994 10.39 25.89 -1.86
N LYS A 995 9.95 27.15 -1.81
CA LYS A 995 8.52 27.49 -1.92
C LYS A 995 7.97 27.11 -3.27
N GLN A 996 8.75 27.44 -4.30
CA GLN A 996 8.40 27.09 -5.66
C GLN A 996 8.37 25.57 -5.79
N LEU A 997 9.43 24.91 -5.29
CA LEU A 997 9.60 23.47 -5.36
C LEU A 997 8.43 22.69 -4.72
N VAL A 998 7.93 23.07 -3.54
CA VAL A 998 6.79 22.37 -2.92
C VAL A 998 5.50 22.49 -3.68
N GLU A 999 5.20 23.74 -4.00
CA GLU A 999 3.90 24.11 -4.52
C GLU A 999 3.77 23.52 -5.92
N MET A 1000 4.89 23.29 -6.62
CA MET A 1000 5.00 22.48 -7.84
C MET A 1000 4.85 20.99 -7.57
N LEU A 1001 5.46 20.47 -6.52
CA LEU A 1001 5.59 19.04 -6.37
C LEU A 1001 4.31 18.41 -5.86
N SER A 1002 3.57 19.11 -4.99
CA SER A 1002 2.22 18.71 -4.60
C SER A 1002 1.42 18.26 -5.82
N ILE A 1003 1.42 18.96 -6.96
CA ILE A 1003 0.72 18.50 -8.19
C ILE A 1003 1.53 17.58 -9.10
N GLY A 1004 2.85 17.48 -8.99
CA GLY A 1004 3.58 16.37 -9.63
C GLY A 1004 3.19 15.02 -9.05
N THR A 1005 2.83 15.04 -7.77
CA THR A 1005 2.43 14.00 -6.83
C THR A 1005 0.94 13.71 -6.81
N LEU A 1006 0.12 14.68 -6.42
CA LEU A 1006 -1.34 14.69 -6.57
C LEU A 1006 -1.65 14.38 -8.05
N LEU A 1007 -0.85 14.95 -8.98
CA LEU A 1007 -0.81 14.60 -10.40
C LEU A 1007 0.30 13.54 -10.82
N ALA A 1008 0.73 12.68 -9.88
CA ALA A 1008 1.19 11.27 -9.98
C ALA A 1008 0.17 10.21 -9.48
N TYR A 1009 -0.89 10.66 -8.80
CA TYR A 1009 -1.95 9.93 -8.07
C TYR A 1009 -3.40 9.67 -8.62
N THR A 1010 -4.01 10.51 -9.49
CA THR A 1010 -5.41 10.71 -10.14
C THR A 1010 -6.20 10.14 -11.66
N LEU A 1011 -5.95 9.62 -12.97
CA LEU A 1011 -5.02 8.70 -13.84
C LEU A 1011 -5.03 7.15 -13.71
N VAL A 1012 -4.35 6.36 -12.83
CA VAL A 1012 -4.37 4.90 -12.45
C VAL A 1012 -5.36 4.31 -11.36
N ALA A 1013 -5.77 4.95 -10.25
CA ALA A 1013 -7.01 4.64 -9.44
C ALA A 1013 -8.35 4.50 -10.20
N LEU A 1014 -9.03 5.57 -10.66
CA LEU A 1014 -10.17 5.57 -11.63
C LEU A 1014 -9.99 4.67 -12.85
N SER A 1015 -8.80 4.08 -12.97
CA SER A 1015 -8.03 3.17 -13.83
C SER A 1015 -8.66 2.06 -14.60
N VAL A 1016 -9.89 1.95 -14.21
CA VAL A 1016 -10.50 0.74 -13.79
C VAL A 1016 -11.66 1.22 -12.97
N LEU A 1017 -12.32 2.24 -13.43
CA LEU A 1017 -13.72 2.21 -13.53
C LEU A 1017 -14.04 1.47 -14.89
N VAL A 1018 -13.27 0.44 -15.34
CA VAL A 1018 -13.54 -0.48 -16.51
C VAL A 1018 -13.03 -1.99 -16.44
N LEU A 1019 -12.09 -2.50 -15.60
CA LEU A 1019 -11.35 -3.80 -15.79
C LEU A 1019 -11.73 -4.99 -14.85
N ARG A 1020 -12.55 -4.76 -13.80
CA ARG A 1020 -13.25 -5.71 -12.88
C ARG A 1020 -13.96 -6.85 -13.59
N PHE A 1021 -14.17 -6.84 -14.86
CA PHE A 1021 -14.41 -5.72 -15.70
C PHE A 1021 -13.85 -5.79 -17.16
N GLN A 1022 -12.61 -6.13 -17.60
CA GLN A 1022 -12.28 -6.45 -19.04
C GLN A 1022 -12.76 -7.88 -19.54
N PRO A 1023 -12.19 -8.65 -20.51
CA PRO A 1023 -12.43 -10.11 -20.68
C PRO A 1023 -11.20 -10.91 -20.17
N GLY A 1024 -11.24 -12.24 -19.95
CA GLY A 1024 -10.17 -12.94 -19.20
C GLY A 1024 -9.72 -14.38 -19.56
N VAL A 1025 -8.39 -14.59 -19.48
CA VAL A 1025 -7.53 -15.76 -19.79
C VAL A 1025 -7.42 -16.78 -18.66
N GLN A 1026 -7.65 -18.07 -18.95
CA GLN A 1026 -7.30 -19.25 -18.12
C GLN A 1026 -5.79 -19.42 -17.92
N ASP A 1027 -5.45 -20.20 -16.89
CA ASP A 1027 -4.11 -20.67 -16.58
C ASP A 1027 -3.62 -21.84 -17.43
N THR A 1028 -2.32 -22.04 -17.34
CA THR A 1028 -1.65 -23.34 -17.53
C THR A 1028 -1.27 -23.92 -16.16
N ASP A 1029 -1.23 -25.25 -16.07
CA ASP A 1029 -1.10 -26.05 -14.84
C ASP A 1029 0.21 -25.88 -14.04
N TYR A 1030 0.29 -26.56 -12.88
CA TYR A 1030 1.45 -26.57 -11.98
C TYR A 1030 1.33 -27.78 -11.03
N ASP A 1031 1.83 -28.95 -11.46
CA ASP A 1031 1.57 -30.23 -10.81
C ASP A 1031 2.04 -30.37 -9.36
N GLU A 1032 1.21 -30.98 -8.50
CA GLU A 1032 1.53 -31.28 -7.09
C GLU A 1032 2.12 -32.70 -6.91
N GLU A 1033 3.03 -33.11 -7.82
CA GLU A 1033 3.42 -34.52 -8.03
C GLU A 1033 4.74 -35.00 -7.37
N THR A 1034 5.53 -34.17 -6.66
CA THR A 1034 6.88 -34.60 -6.19
C THR A 1034 7.23 -34.27 -4.74
N SER A 1035 6.77 -35.10 -3.77
CA SER A 1035 7.35 -35.14 -2.41
C SER A 1035 6.96 -36.39 -1.57
N SER A 1036 6.83 -37.59 -2.16
CA SER A 1036 6.21 -38.75 -1.45
C SER A 1036 7.10 -40.00 -1.25
N SER A 1037 8.43 -39.85 -1.16
CA SER A 1037 9.38 -40.97 -1.16
C SER A 1037 10.25 -41.18 0.10
N VAL A 1038 10.18 -40.34 1.14
CA VAL A 1038 11.06 -40.45 2.34
C VAL A 1038 10.35 -40.11 3.67
N ARG A 1039 9.78 -41.12 4.37
CA ARG A 1039 9.72 -41.20 5.86
C ARG A 1039 9.26 -42.59 6.35
N SER A 1040 10.09 -43.62 6.19
CA SER A 1040 9.85 -44.95 6.79
C SER A 1040 11.13 -45.80 6.89
N TYR A 1041 12.10 -45.36 7.70
CA TYR A 1041 13.31 -46.14 8.02
C TYR A 1041 13.73 -46.09 9.50
N LYS A 1042 12.84 -46.63 10.37
CA LYS A 1042 13.06 -47.36 11.65
C LYS A 1042 11.77 -47.29 12.48
N MET A 1043 11.21 -48.37 13.03
CA MET A 1043 11.84 -49.62 13.47
C MET A 1043 11.17 -50.90 12.95
N ILE A 1044 11.89 -52.02 13.13
CA ILE A 1044 11.45 -53.40 12.91
C ILE A 1044 10.94 -53.98 14.25
N CYS A 1045 9.75 -54.60 14.29
CA CYS A 1045 9.53 -55.92 14.92
C CYS A 1045 8.10 -56.50 14.67
N CYS A 1046 7.95 -57.81 14.91
CA CYS A 1046 6.69 -58.54 15.17
C CYS A 1046 5.53 -58.51 14.15
N GLN A 1047 5.74 -59.16 13.00
CA GLN A 1047 5.18 -60.50 12.70
C GLN A 1047 3.65 -60.78 12.80
N LYS A 1048 3.12 -61.38 11.70
CA LYS A 1048 2.14 -62.50 11.56
C LYS A 1048 0.71 -62.26 11.00
N MET A 1049 0.42 -63.10 9.98
CA MET A 1049 -0.87 -63.68 9.54
C MET A 1049 -1.77 -63.04 8.45
N LEU A 1050 -1.62 -63.60 7.23
CA LEU A 1050 -2.65 -64.25 6.39
C LEU A 1050 -3.59 -63.38 5.49
N PRO A 1051 -4.16 -63.95 4.38
CA PRO A 1051 -4.15 -63.27 3.08
C PRO A 1051 -5.47 -63.33 2.25
N GLU A 1052 -5.35 -63.03 0.93
CA GLU A 1052 -6.32 -63.25 -0.17
C GLU A 1052 -7.55 -62.30 -0.20
N ALA A 1053 -8.15 -61.94 -1.35
CA ALA A 1053 -8.09 -62.52 -2.70
C ALA A 1053 -8.28 -61.49 -3.86
N LYS A 1054 -7.83 -61.89 -5.06
CA LYS A 1054 -8.36 -61.63 -6.43
C LYS A 1054 -9.16 -60.36 -6.77
N GLY A 1055 -8.72 -59.67 -7.82
CA GLY A 1055 -9.60 -59.13 -8.88
C GLY A 1055 -9.36 -59.89 -10.20
N PRO A 1056 -9.73 -59.36 -11.40
CA PRO A 1056 -10.65 -58.24 -11.67
C PRO A 1056 -11.84 -58.66 -12.58
N GLU A 1057 -12.80 -57.76 -12.83
CA GLU A 1057 -13.72 -57.89 -13.98
C GLU A 1057 -14.13 -56.51 -14.52
N TYR A 1058 -14.31 -56.41 -15.84
CA TYR A 1058 -14.73 -55.20 -16.56
C TYR A 1058 -15.78 -55.59 -17.61
N LYS A 1059 -16.89 -54.85 -17.73
CA LYS A 1059 -17.93 -55.08 -18.75
C LYS A 1059 -18.34 -53.76 -19.44
N PRO A 1060 -18.65 -53.77 -20.75
CA PRO A 1060 -18.82 -52.54 -21.52
C PRO A 1060 -20.28 -52.15 -21.81
N LEU A 1061 -20.42 -50.90 -22.26
CA LEU A 1061 -21.46 -50.34 -23.15
C LEU A 1061 -22.90 -50.17 -22.61
N GLY A 1062 -23.44 -48.97 -22.83
CA GLY A 1062 -24.85 -48.65 -22.63
C GLY A 1062 -25.15 -47.20 -23.07
N ASN A 1063 -25.86 -47.03 -24.20
CA ASN A 1063 -26.26 -45.70 -24.68
C ASN A 1063 -27.36 -45.11 -23.79
N VAL A 1064 -27.27 -43.82 -23.48
CA VAL A 1064 -28.39 -43.01 -22.97
C VAL A 1064 -28.53 -41.77 -23.84
N THR A 1065 -29.77 -41.30 -23.99
CA THR A 1065 -30.20 -40.26 -24.93
C THR A 1065 -29.69 -38.85 -24.61
N ALA A 1066 -29.69 -38.02 -25.66
CA ALA A 1066 -29.42 -36.59 -25.63
C ALA A 1066 -29.98 -35.83 -24.41
N ASP A 1067 -29.12 -34.98 -23.83
CA ASP A 1067 -29.49 -33.99 -22.83
C ASP A 1067 -29.26 -32.58 -23.39
N LYS A 1068 -30.18 -31.65 -23.11
CA LYS A 1068 -30.15 -30.24 -23.55
C LYS A 1068 -29.70 -29.27 -22.45
N ASP A 1069 -29.27 -29.77 -21.28
CA ASP A 1069 -28.83 -28.95 -20.14
C ASP A 1069 -27.31 -28.73 -20.06
N GLN A 1070 -26.57 -29.05 -21.13
CA GLN A 1070 -25.13 -28.76 -21.25
C GLN A 1070 -24.88 -27.30 -21.65
N ASP A 1071 -25.51 -26.80 -22.72
CA ASP A 1071 -25.23 -25.46 -23.30
C ASP A 1071 -25.61 -24.28 -22.39
N LYS A 1072 -26.55 -24.49 -21.45
CA LYS A 1072 -27.00 -23.43 -20.52
C LYS A 1072 -25.94 -22.99 -19.49
N LYS A 1073 -24.82 -23.70 -19.34
CA LYS A 1073 -23.82 -23.42 -18.28
C LYS A 1073 -22.73 -22.42 -18.68
N ASN A 1074 -22.60 -22.08 -19.97
CA ASN A 1074 -21.49 -21.28 -20.48
C ASN A 1074 -21.74 -19.75 -20.49
N MET A 1075 -22.85 -19.26 -19.92
CA MET A 1075 -23.25 -17.84 -19.98
C MET A 1075 -22.84 -16.97 -18.77
N GLU A 1076 -22.26 -17.52 -17.69
CA GLU A 1076 -21.85 -16.74 -16.50
C GLU A 1076 -20.55 -15.92 -16.68
N GLY A 1077 -20.06 -15.91 -17.91
CA GLY A 1077 -18.82 -15.29 -18.37
C GLY A 1077 -19.08 -13.90 -18.96
N PRO A 1078 -18.46 -12.83 -18.44
CA PRO A 1078 -18.41 -11.54 -19.10
C PRO A 1078 -17.60 -11.60 -20.40
N THR A 1079 -18.18 -11.00 -21.43
CA THR A 1079 -17.75 -11.03 -22.81
C THR A 1079 -17.16 -9.69 -23.26
N GLU A 1080 -16.55 -9.65 -24.46
CA GLU A 1080 -16.23 -8.39 -25.11
C GLU A 1080 -17.48 -7.59 -25.48
N THR A 1081 -18.63 -8.28 -25.53
CA THR A 1081 -19.94 -7.69 -25.77
C THR A 1081 -20.49 -6.87 -24.65
N THR A 1082 -19.81 -6.69 -23.51
CA THR A 1082 -19.96 -5.40 -22.86
C THR A 1082 -18.57 -4.71 -22.64
N SER A 1083 -17.76 -4.40 -23.70
CA SER A 1083 -16.48 -3.61 -23.76
C SER A 1083 -16.29 -2.03 -23.84
N HIS A 1084 -17.02 -1.13 -24.60
CA HIS A 1084 -17.30 0.33 -24.84
C HIS A 1084 -18.63 1.24 -24.39
N ASN A 1085 -19.63 1.01 -23.46
CA ASN A 1085 -20.55 2.05 -22.81
C ASN A 1085 -19.94 2.65 -21.57
N ALA A 1086 -19.48 1.82 -20.64
CA ALA A 1086 -19.54 2.22 -19.26
C ALA A 1086 -18.31 3.02 -18.78
N ASN A 1087 -17.35 3.41 -19.63
CA ASN A 1087 -16.56 4.66 -19.49
C ASN A 1087 -17.12 5.84 -20.26
N ALA A 1088 -18.26 5.67 -20.91
CA ALA A 1088 -19.36 6.57 -20.58
C ALA A 1088 -19.71 6.43 -19.09
N ALA A 1089 -20.36 5.39 -18.53
CA ALA A 1089 -20.78 5.32 -17.09
C ALA A 1089 -19.74 5.73 -16.00
N VAL A 1090 -18.45 5.72 -16.34
CA VAL A 1090 -17.31 5.90 -15.45
C VAL A 1090 -16.54 7.17 -15.69
N SER A 1091 -16.28 7.53 -16.95
CA SER A 1091 -15.94 8.92 -17.22
C SER A 1091 -17.14 9.78 -16.85
N LEU A 1092 -18.37 9.26 -16.86
CA LEU A 1092 -19.58 9.90 -16.35
C LEU A 1092 -19.55 10.05 -14.83
N ILE A 1093 -19.25 8.99 -14.05
CA ILE A 1093 -19.01 9.14 -12.60
C ILE A 1093 -17.99 10.24 -12.36
N VAL A 1094 -16.94 10.35 -13.16
CA VAL A 1094 -15.81 11.18 -12.76
C VAL A 1094 -15.78 12.57 -13.38
N VAL A 1095 -16.37 12.75 -14.56
CA VAL A 1095 -16.83 14.05 -15.05
C VAL A 1095 -17.89 14.60 -14.08
N SER A 1096 -18.82 13.78 -13.60
CA SER A 1096 -19.81 14.26 -12.61
C SER A 1096 -19.20 14.53 -11.23
N LEU A 1097 -18.21 13.77 -10.77
CA LEU A 1097 -17.48 14.08 -9.53
C LEU A 1097 -16.56 15.30 -9.67
N ALA A 1098 -15.87 15.48 -10.79
CA ALA A 1098 -15.10 16.68 -11.08
C ALA A 1098 -16.00 17.92 -11.05
N GLY A 1099 -17.15 17.85 -11.73
CA GLY A 1099 -18.17 18.90 -11.71
C GLY A 1099 -18.71 19.17 -10.30
N PHE A 1100 -18.97 18.13 -9.51
CA PHE A 1100 -19.51 18.27 -8.15
C PHE A 1100 -18.49 18.83 -7.16
N CYS A 1101 -17.24 18.38 -7.20
CA CYS A 1101 -16.14 18.96 -6.43
C CYS A 1101 -15.89 20.43 -6.83
N ALA A 1102 -15.92 20.76 -8.13
CA ALA A 1102 -15.80 22.14 -8.60
C ALA A 1102 -16.97 23.03 -8.09
N LEU A 1103 -18.20 22.52 -8.14
CA LEU A 1103 -19.40 23.22 -7.65
C LEU A 1103 -19.34 23.45 -6.13
N LEU A 1104 -18.84 22.49 -5.34
CA LEU A 1104 -18.63 22.65 -3.90
C LEU A 1104 -17.55 23.68 -3.52
N ILE A 1105 -16.66 24.03 -4.45
CA ILE A 1105 -15.53 24.94 -4.19
C ILE A 1105 -15.82 26.35 -4.71
N ALA A 1106 -16.23 26.47 -5.98
CA ALA A 1106 -16.52 27.75 -6.62
C ALA A 1106 -17.97 28.21 -6.40
N GLY A 1107 -18.92 27.28 -6.32
CA GLY A 1107 -20.35 27.55 -6.14
C GLY A 1107 -20.81 27.68 -4.69
N TRP A 1108 -19.91 27.60 -3.70
CA TRP A 1108 -20.25 27.57 -2.27
C TRP A 1108 -21.12 28.77 -1.83
N GLY A 1109 -20.84 29.97 -2.34
CA GLY A 1109 -21.65 31.16 -2.10
C GLY A 1109 -23.07 31.05 -2.67
N ALA A 1110 -23.19 30.67 -3.95
CA ALA A 1110 -24.48 30.46 -4.61
C ALA A 1110 -25.33 29.36 -3.94
N LEU A 1111 -24.68 28.31 -3.44
CA LEU A 1111 -25.35 27.25 -2.69
C LEU A 1111 -25.84 27.74 -1.31
N GLY A 1112 -25.06 28.58 -0.63
CA GLY A 1112 -25.47 29.25 0.62
C GLY A 1112 -26.62 30.25 0.41
N ASN A 1113 -26.60 30.98 -0.70
CA ASN A 1113 -27.67 31.88 -1.16
C ASN A 1113 -28.93 31.13 -1.65
N LYS A 1114 -28.89 29.79 -1.75
CA LYS A 1114 -29.95 28.92 -2.27
C LYS A 1114 -30.32 29.17 -3.74
N GLU A 1115 -29.35 29.58 -4.56
CA GLU A 1115 -29.58 29.89 -5.97
C GLU A 1115 -29.96 28.63 -6.77
N ALA A 1116 -31.09 28.71 -7.49
CA ALA A 1116 -31.72 27.55 -8.11
C ALA A 1116 -30.84 26.82 -9.13
N TRP A 1117 -30.00 27.55 -9.87
CA TRP A 1117 -29.07 26.96 -10.85
C TRP A 1117 -28.01 26.07 -10.18
N ALA A 1118 -27.49 26.47 -9.03
CA ALA A 1118 -26.46 25.73 -8.29
C ALA A 1118 -27.06 24.46 -7.68
N ILE A 1119 -28.26 24.54 -7.11
CA ILE A 1119 -29.01 23.39 -6.57
C ILE A 1119 -29.37 22.41 -7.70
N PHE A 1120 -29.90 22.89 -8.83
CA PHE A 1120 -30.23 22.06 -9.99
C PHE A 1120 -28.98 21.34 -10.54
N THR A 1121 -27.87 22.05 -10.67
CA THR A 1121 -26.60 21.47 -11.15
C THR A 1121 -26.06 20.41 -10.20
N ALA A 1122 -26.14 20.63 -8.88
CA ALA A 1122 -25.76 19.63 -7.88
C ALA A 1122 -26.61 18.35 -7.98
N CYS A 1123 -27.93 18.49 -8.12
CA CYS A 1123 -28.84 17.36 -8.30
C CYS A 1123 -28.58 16.59 -9.61
N LEU A 1124 -28.39 17.31 -10.73
CA LEU A 1124 -28.12 16.72 -12.04
C LEU A 1124 -26.81 15.90 -12.04
N LEU A 1125 -25.75 16.44 -11.44
CA LEU A 1125 -24.48 15.74 -11.29
C LEU A 1125 -24.66 14.48 -10.42
N GLY A 1126 -25.38 14.54 -9.30
CA GLY A 1126 -25.70 13.38 -8.47
C GLY A 1126 -26.51 12.30 -9.18
N ILE A 1127 -27.42 12.67 -10.10
CA ILE A 1127 -28.15 11.72 -10.96
C ILE A 1127 -27.18 11.00 -11.91
N PHE A 1128 -26.24 11.72 -12.54
CA PHE A 1128 -25.23 11.09 -13.40
C PHE A 1128 -24.25 10.18 -12.65
N MET A 1129 -23.87 10.53 -11.42
CA MET A 1129 -23.09 9.65 -10.54
C MET A 1129 -23.82 8.34 -10.27
N THR A 1130 -25.07 8.43 -9.81
CA THR A 1130 -25.86 7.28 -9.37
C THR A 1130 -26.24 6.39 -10.54
N PHE A 1131 -26.59 6.97 -11.70
CA PHE A 1131 -26.78 6.22 -12.94
C PHE A 1131 -25.51 5.46 -13.35
N GLY A 1132 -24.36 6.12 -13.34
CA GLY A 1132 -23.08 5.47 -13.64
C GLY A 1132 -22.82 4.28 -12.71
N VAL A 1133 -22.95 4.50 -11.40
CA VAL A 1133 -22.79 3.46 -10.36
C VAL A 1133 -23.70 2.27 -10.58
N VAL A 1134 -24.95 2.49 -10.97
CA VAL A 1134 -25.92 1.42 -11.23
C VAL A 1134 -25.54 0.60 -12.47
N VAL A 1135 -25.21 1.23 -13.59
CA VAL A 1135 -24.81 0.53 -14.84
C VAL A 1135 -23.71 -0.50 -14.58
N MET A 1136 -22.73 -0.13 -13.76
CA MET A 1136 -21.57 -0.94 -13.40
C MET A 1136 -21.86 -2.13 -12.49
N GLN A 1137 -22.94 -2.10 -11.70
CA GLN A 1137 -23.25 -3.19 -10.77
C GLN A 1137 -24.03 -4.33 -11.41
N LEU A 1138 -24.70 -4.02 -12.52
CA LEU A 1138 -25.67 -4.89 -13.18
C LEU A 1138 -25.05 -6.07 -13.93
N GLN A 1139 -23.73 -6.16 -14.10
CA GLN A 1139 -23.12 -7.05 -15.10
C GLN A 1139 -22.10 -8.05 -14.47
N PRO A 1140 -21.71 -9.17 -15.12
CA PRO A 1140 -21.08 -10.35 -14.48
C PRO A 1140 -19.55 -10.28 -14.21
N THR A 1141 -19.13 -10.35 -12.95
CA THR A 1141 -17.80 -9.98 -12.37
C THR A 1141 -16.64 -10.98 -12.49
N ASN A 1142 -15.48 -10.83 -11.81
CA ASN A 1142 -14.29 -11.73 -11.96
C ASN A 1142 -13.95 -12.68 -10.77
N ASN A 1143 -13.27 -13.82 -11.03
CA ASN A 1143 -13.06 -15.00 -10.14
C ASN A 1143 -11.62 -15.50 -9.77
N ALA A 1144 -10.52 -15.29 -10.51
CA ALA A 1144 -9.20 -15.99 -10.37
C ALA A 1144 -8.20 -15.58 -9.29
N SER A 1145 -7.55 -16.56 -8.61
CA SER A 1145 -7.08 -16.47 -7.21
C SER A 1145 -5.62 -16.85 -6.77
N PHE A 1146 -4.64 -16.25 -7.42
CA PHE A 1146 -3.77 -15.28 -6.75
C PHE A 1146 -4.53 -14.42 -5.66
N PRO A 1147 -4.00 -13.58 -4.75
CA PRO A 1147 -4.15 -14.06 -3.36
C PRO A 1147 -4.70 -13.20 -2.18
N PHE A 1148 -5.15 -11.99 -2.44
CA PHE A 1148 -5.56 -10.65 -1.78
C PHE A 1148 -6.48 -10.07 -2.87
N LYS A 1149 -7.83 -9.58 -3.00
CA LYS A 1149 -8.53 -8.41 -3.89
C LYS A 1149 -9.19 -7.30 -3.11
N VAL A 1150 -8.68 -6.08 -3.36
CA VAL A 1150 -8.77 -5.05 -2.36
C VAL A 1150 -10.22 -4.67 -2.32
N PRO A 1151 -10.75 -4.54 -1.11
CA PRO A 1151 -11.99 -5.23 -0.98
C PRO A 1151 -13.20 -4.36 -1.30
N CYS A 1152 -14.30 -5.06 -1.59
CA CYS A 1152 -15.61 -4.63 -2.09
C CYS A 1152 -15.79 -3.35 -2.91
N VAL A 1153 -16.58 -3.57 -3.92
CA VAL A 1153 -15.99 -3.39 -5.21
C VAL A 1153 -17.14 -3.28 -6.23
N PRO A 1154 -17.99 -2.20 -6.38
CA PRO A 1154 -18.11 0.84 -6.31
C PRO A 1154 -18.68 1.83 -5.23
N ALA A 1155 -17.92 2.10 -4.17
CA ALA A 1155 -18.16 3.14 -3.17
C ALA A 1155 -16.85 3.64 -2.56
N LEU A 1156 -16.01 2.68 -2.09
CA LEU A 1156 -14.51 2.76 -1.82
C LEU A 1156 -14.11 3.78 -3.04
N PRO A 1157 -14.25 3.45 -4.35
CA PRO A 1157 -13.42 4.06 -5.38
C PRO A 1157 -13.85 5.48 -5.67
N ILE A 1158 -15.13 5.72 -5.50
CA ILE A 1158 -15.77 6.94 -5.90
C ILE A 1158 -15.54 7.96 -4.79
N ALA A 1159 -15.47 7.50 -3.54
CA ALA A 1159 -14.72 8.19 -2.52
C ALA A 1159 -13.28 8.47 -3.04
N SER A 1160 -12.55 7.51 -3.61
CA SER A 1160 -11.23 7.77 -4.23
C SER A 1160 -11.23 8.83 -5.31
N VAL A 1161 -12.36 9.26 -5.88
CA VAL A 1161 -12.37 10.36 -6.87
C VAL A 1161 -12.73 11.66 -6.21
N VAL A 1162 -13.81 11.65 -5.42
CA VAL A 1162 -14.25 12.82 -4.67
C VAL A 1162 -13.04 13.35 -3.94
N ILE A 1163 -12.33 12.43 -3.29
CA ILE A 1163 -11.69 12.75 -2.05
C ILE A 1163 -10.38 13.52 -2.26
N ASN A 1164 -10.01 14.00 -3.44
CA ASN A 1164 -8.84 14.88 -3.69
C ASN A 1164 -9.14 15.50 -5.07
N LEU A 1165 -10.15 15.14 -5.90
CA LEU A 1165 -10.52 16.06 -7.01
C LEU A 1165 -10.81 17.42 -6.38
N PHE A 1166 -11.39 17.36 -5.18
CA PHE A 1166 -11.37 18.38 -4.16
C PHE A 1166 -9.99 19.08 -3.88
N LEU A 1167 -8.81 18.44 -3.71
CA LEU A 1167 -7.51 19.14 -3.56
C LEU A 1167 -6.93 19.60 -4.87
N LEU A 1168 -7.22 18.92 -5.97
CA LEU A 1168 -6.76 19.33 -7.31
C LEU A 1168 -7.28 20.76 -7.48
N LEU A 1169 -8.54 20.93 -7.09
CA LEU A 1169 -9.32 22.14 -7.07
C LEU A 1169 -9.15 23.00 -5.77
N LYS A 1170 -8.32 22.60 -4.80
CA LYS A 1170 -7.90 23.44 -3.63
C LYS A 1170 -6.41 23.82 -3.64
N LEU A 1171 -5.60 23.26 -4.53
CA LEU A 1171 -4.24 23.70 -4.80
C LEU A 1171 -4.24 25.15 -5.29
N SER A 1172 -3.11 25.82 -5.10
CA SER A 1172 -2.88 27.16 -5.63
C SER A 1172 -3.05 27.19 -7.16
N PRO A 1173 -3.68 28.22 -7.76
CA PRO A 1173 -3.69 28.38 -9.22
C PRO A 1173 -2.28 28.37 -9.84
N TRP A 1174 -1.27 28.85 -9.10
CA TRP A 1174 0.14 28.82 -9.54
C TRP A 1174 0.70 27.40 -9.65
N THR A 1175 0.24 26.47 -8.82
CA THR A 1175 0.58 25.05 -8.91
C THR A 1175 0.15 24.47 -10.25
N TRP A 1176 -1.08 24.76 -10.68
CA TRP A 1176 -1.62 24.34 -11.98
C TRP A 1176 -0.89 24.95 -13.18
N VAL A 1177 -0.51 26.22 -13.10
CA VAL A 1177 0.27 26.87 -14.17
C VAL A 1177 1.62 26.18 -14.35
N ARG A 1178 2.33 25.91 -13.25
CA ARG A 1178 3.65 25.23 -13.27
C ARG A 1178 3.52 23.79 -13.79
N PHE A 1179 2.43 23.09 -13.44
CA PHE A 1179 2.08 21.77 -13.98
C PHE A 1179 1.88 21.77 -15.50
N GLY A 1180 1.10 22.73 -16.03
CA GLY A 1180 0.84 22.85 -17.47
C GLY A 1180 2.11 23.09 -18.29
N VAL A 1181 3.05 23.89 -17.76
CA VAL A 1181 4.36 24.12 -18.40
C VAL A 1181 5.18 22.82 -18.48
N TRP A 1182 5.25 22.05 -17.39
CA TRP A 1182 5.97 20.77 -17.40
C TRP A 1182 5.34 19.75 -18.35
N MET A 1183 4.01 19.64 -18.33
CA MET A 1183 3.27 18.76 -19.23
C MET A 1183 3.52 19.08 -20.71
N THR A 1184 3.65 20.36 -21.05
CA THR A 1184 3.95 20.81 -22.41
C THR A 1184 5.31 20.29 -22.89
N LEU A 1185 6.35 20.38 -22.06
CA LEU A 1185 7.69 19.83 -22.37
C LEU A 1185 7.63 18.31 -22.58
N GLY A 1186 6.82 17.63 -21.77
CA GLY A 1186 6.61 16.19 -21.90
C GLY A 1186 5.96 15.80 -23.22
N PHE A 1187 4.87 16.44 -23.61
CA PHE A 1187 4.17 16.15 -24.85
C PHE A 1187 5.07 16.29 -26.09
N VAL A 1188 5.99 17.26 -26.10
CA VAL A 1188 6.99 17.40 -27.17
C VAL A 1188 7.87 16.14 -27.29
N ILE A 1189 8.31 15.56 -26.17
CA ILE A 1189 9.12 14.34 -26.14
C ILE A 1189 8.29 13.12 -26.57
N TYR A 1190 7.05 13.00 -26.10
CA TYR A 1190 6.17 11.88 -26.47
C TYR A 1190 5.81 11.84 -27.96
N PHE A 1191 5.31 12.96 -28.50
CA PHE A 1191 4.88 13.01 -29.91
C PHE A 1191 6.07 13.07 -30.89
N GLY A 1192 7.21 13.62 -30.45
CA GLY A 1192 8.45 13.67 -31.24
C GLY A 1192 9.20 12.34 -31.31
N TYR A 1193 9.32 11.64 -30.17
CA TYR A 1193 10.13 10.43 -30.02
C TYR A 1193 9.31 9.23 -29.52
N GLY A 1194 8.57 9.37 -28.43
CA GLY A 1194 8.00 8.23 -27.71
C GLY A 1194 7.03 7.36 -28.53
N ILE A 1195 6.01 7.97 -29.12
CA ILE A 1195 4.96 7.27 -29.90
C ILE A 1195 5.50 6.50 -31.13
N ARG A 1196 6.71 6.84 -31.59
CA ARG A 1196 7.42 6.23 -32.72
C ARG A 1196 8.34 5.08 -32.29
N ASN A 1197 8.93 5.17 -31.11
CA ASN A 1197 9.93 4.21 -30.61
C ASN A 1197 9.37 3.22 -29.57
N SER A 1198 8.16 3.49 -29.07
CA SER A 1198 7.16 2.56 -28.53
C SER A 1198 7.38 1.11 -28.99
N VAL A 1199 7.76 0.22 -28.04
CA VAL A 1199 8.09 -1.19 -28.33
C VAL A 1199 6.86 -1.96 -28.83
N GLU A 1200 5.69 -1.71 -28.25
CA GLU A 1200 4.40 -2.29 -28.69
C GLU A 1200 3.88 -1.65 -29.99
N GLY A 1201 4.69 -0.78 -30.59
CA GLY A 1201 4.48 -0.27 -31.93
C GLY A 1201 5.16 -1.03 -33.06
N ALA A 1202 6.03 -1.97 -32.74
CA ALA A 1202 6.63 -2.87 -33.71
C ALA A 1202 5.65 -4.01 -34.10
N PRO A 1203 5.60 -4.43 -35.37
CA PRO A 1203 4.85 -5.63 -35.75
C PRO A 1203 5.54 -6.87 -35.15
N LYS A 1204 4.78 -7.72 -34.46
CA LYS A 1204 5.23 -9.07 -34.15
C LYS A 1204 5.41 -9.85 -35.45
N GLN A 1205 6.46 -10.65 -35.54
CA GLN A 1205 6.56 -11.72 -36.54
C GLN A 1205 6.11 -13.02 -35.88
N ASP A 1206 5.30 -13.80 -36.57
CA ASP A 1206 4.71 -15.03 -36.01
C ASP A 1206 5.77 -16.12 -35.81
N ALA A 1207 5.80 -16.69 -34.61
CA ALA A 1207 6.85 -17.61 -34.16
C ALA A 1207 6.40 -19.08 -34.09
N ASN A 1208 5.36 -19.45 -34.86
CA ASN A 1208 4.69 -20.76 -34.77
C ASN A 1208 4.97 -21.72 -35.94
N GLU A 1209 5.83 -21.37 -36.91
CA GLU A 1209 5.99 -22.15 -38.14
C GLU A 1209 7.10 -23.23 -38.08
N ASN A 1210 7.95 -23.22 -37.04
CA ASN A 1210 9.13 -24.10 -36.96
C ASN A 1210 8.97 -25.38 -36.12
N ASP A 1211 8.07 -25.42 -35.12
CA ASP A 1211 7.96 -26.57 -34.20
C ASP A 1211 7.12 -27.74 -34.75
N PHE A 1212 6.54 -27.61 -35.95
CA PHE A 1212 5.68 -28.65 -36.56
C PHE A 1212 6.41 -29.63 -37.49
N ILE A 1213 7.75 -29.52 -37.64
CA ILE A 1213 8.57 -30.42 -38.47
C ILE A 1213 9.72 -31.00 -37.65
N LEU A 1214 9.44 -31.98 -36.79
CA LEU A 1214 10.49 -32.88 -36.23
C LEU A 1214 9.97 -34.20 -35.62
N GLN A 1215 9.08 -34.91 -36.34
CA GLN A 1215 8.87 -36.35 -36.12
C GLN A 1215 8.89 -37.12 -37.44
N GLY A 1216 9.91 -37.97 -37.63
CA GLY A 1216 9.89 -39.04 -38.63
C GLY A 1216 11.07 -39.10 -39.61
N THR A 1217 12.25 -39.55 -39.15
CA THR A 1217 13.13 -40.53 -39.85
C THR A 1217 14.31 -40.92 -38.94
N PRO A 1218 14.82 -42.17 -39.01
CA PRO A 1218 16.14 -42.55 -38.51
C PRO A 1218 17.25 -42.32 -39.57
N ASP A 1219 18.49 -42.60 -39.16
CA ASP A 1219 19.69 -42.93 -39.96
C ASP A 1219 20.81 -41.87 -40.22
N VAL A 1220 22.02 -42.27 -39.80
CA VAL A 1220 23.37 -42.05 -40.40
C VAL A 1220 23.98 -40.62 -40.50
N GLU A 1221 24.73 -40.28 -39.44
CA GLU A 1221 26.20 -40.01 -39.43
C GLU A 1221 26.89 -38.79 -40.13
N GLN A 1222 28.04 -38.41 -39.54
CA GLN A 1222 29.20 -37.61 -40.04
C GLN A 1222 29.20 -36.05 -40.01
N ASP A 1223 29.90 -35.54 -38.98
CA ASP A 1223 30.99 -34.55 -39.01
C ASP A 1223 30.83 -33.12 -39.61
N LEU A 1224 30.96 -32.10 -38.73
CA LEU A 1224 32.26 -31.41 -38.54
C LEU A 1224 32.31 -30.53 -37.28
N TYR A 1225 33.40 -30.58 -36.49
CA TYR A 1225 33.61 -29.76 -35.28
C TYR A 1225 34.82 -28.80 -35.40
N LYS A 1226 34.62 -27.52 -35.07
CA LYS A 1226 35.63 -26.54 -34.57
C LYS A 1226 34.87 -25.55 -33.64
N VAL A 1227 35.39 -25.07 -32.51
CA VAL A 1227 36.77 -24.91 -32.01
C VAL A 1227 36.95 -25.57 -30.61
N GLN A 1228 38.20 -25.76 -30.17
CA GLN A 1228 38.64 -26.60 -29.05
C GLN A 1228 38.57 -25.98 -27.62
N PRO A 1229 38.67 -26.82 -26.57
CA PRO A 1229 38.69 -26.40 -25.16
C PRO A 1229 40.10 -26.26 -24.54
N THR A 1230 40.15 -25.72 -23.32
CA THR A 1230 41.33 -25.72 -22.42
C THR A 1230 40.88 -25.81 -20.96
N GLN A 1231 41.55 -26.49 -20.03
CA GLN A 1231 42.44 -27.67 -20.12
C GLN A 1231 42.50 -28.27 -18.70
N ALA A 1232 42.75 -29.57 -18.56
CA ALA A 1232 42.89 -30.21 -17.24
C ALA A 1232 44.36 -30.30 -16.79
N SER A 1233 44.56 -30.35 -15.48
CA SER A 1233 45.80 -30.86 -14.86
C SER A 1233 45.41 -31.72 -13.66
N GLU A 1234 45.68 -33.02 -13.73
CA GLU A 1234 45.69 -33.89 -12.55
C GLU A 1234 46.91 -33.56 -11.67
N ASP A 1235 46.83 -33.86 -10.37
CA ASP A 1235 47.89 -34.69 -9.77
C ASP A 1235 47.40 -35.42 -8.50
N LYS A 1236 48.20 -36.37 -8.01
CA LYS A 1236 47.83 -37.30 -6.91
C LYS A 1236 48.81 -37.28 -5.73
N GLN A 1237 48.28 -37.80 -4.62
CA GLN A 1237 48.97 -38.30 -3.42
C GLN A 1237 49.51 -37.27 -2.40
N PRO A 1238 49.73 -37.70 -1.13
CA PRO A 1238 49.77 -36.80 0.02
C PRO A 1238 51.10 -36.79 0.77
N LEU A 1239 51.30 -35.79 1.64
CA LEU A 1239 51.78 -36.00 3.02
C LEU A 1239 51.57 -34.75 3.89
N ALA A 1240 52.06 -34.79 5.12
CA ALA A 1240 51.70 -33.86 6.19
C ALA A 1240 52.73 -32.74 6.43
N SER A 1241 52.38 -31.90 7.41
CA SER A 1241 53.26 -31.16 8.33
C SER A 1241 53.75 -29.73 8.00
N SER A 1242 53.72 -28.95 9.08
CA SER A 1242 54.67 -27.91 9.51
C SER A 1242 54.82 -26.55 8.79
N PHE A 1243 54.52 -25.51 9.58
CA PHE A 1243 55.33 -24.31 9.83
C PHE A 1243 55.62 -23.26 8.72
N ASN A 1244 54.95 -22.11 8.90
CA ASN A 1244 55.53 -20.78 9.20
C ASN A 1244 56.34 -19.94 8.18
N GLU A 1245 56.28 -18.63 8.50
CA GLU A 1245 57.26 -17.57 8.24
C GLU A 1245 57.36 -16.88 6.86
N GLN A 1246 56.62 -15.77 6.79
CA GLN A 1246 57.06 -14.41 6.40
C GLN A 1246 57.58 -14.13 4.98
N GLN A 1247 56.72 -13.46 4.20
CA GLN A 1247 56.93 -12.05 3.85
C GLN A 1247 55.61 -11.27 3.86
#